data_AF-A0A6H9WD55-F1
#
_entry.id   AF-A0A6H9WD55-F1
#
_cell.length_a   1.000
_cell.length_b   1.000
_cell.length_c   1.000
_cell.angle_alpha   90.00
_cell.angle_beta   90.00
_cell.angle_gamma   90.00
#
_symmetry.space_group_name_H-M   'P 1'
#
loop_
_entity.id
_entity.type
_entity.pdbx_description
1 polymer ?
#
loop_
_entity_poly.entity_id
_entity_poly.type
_entity_poly.pdbx_seq_one_letter_code
_entity_poly.pdbx_strand_id
1 'polypeptide(L)'
;MTDRDTGRAGHRRAPGAGTIAAGTTAPIGVPGWVIAAAVVGTAFVLLPLASMAWRVNWAEFIRLVTAPASLDALWLSLRTSLVATALCVALGVPMAIVLARIEFAAKRIARALVLVPLVLPPVVGGIALLSAFGRQGLLGRNLELLGVSVAFSTTAVVIAQTFVALPFLVLSLEGALRTAGTRYEAVAATLGAGPTTVLRRVTVPLVLPAVVSGAVLSFARALGEFGATLTFAGSLQGTTRTLPLEIYLQRETDPDAAVALSLVLVVVAIIIVAFTHGVGARPLRGHRDQPRRGRPSMADRPPSPAPAAGTKRETRSGAHRPPKRFELRASVRERDVDVELEVAAGETVALLGPNGAGKSTLLALAAGLIAADSGQARLGDRVLFEVDAGGRRRARRPHERGVALLAQEALLFPNLTARDNVAFGPRSRGTTRREARRVADEWLGRVGAAELADRKPAELSGGQAQRIAVARALAGDPELLLLDEPMAALDASVVPALRRLLRDALAGRTTIIVTHDALDAVTLADRVALIEDGRVVDSGRTRDVLERPTTPFAARLAGLNLLVGTLEAGGAVRTDTGDLLRAAPSAGAEGSAPGSRVGVAVRPSRVAVWSDPPASAFASTSGENAISGIVNDLEPRDDGIRIHAGAIAADVSPSVVADLDLEPGTWARFTFAEADATYFPL
;
A
#
# COMPACT_ATOMS: atom_id res chain seq x y z
N MET A 1 51.76 19.56 -57.99
CA MET A 1 50.39 19.06 -58.24
C MET A 1 49.64 19.12 -56.90
N THR A 2 49.67 20.29 -56.23
CA THR A 2 48.75 21.45 -56.29
C THR A 2 47.40 21.14 -55.62
N ASP A 3 46.93 21.82 -54.58
CA ASP A 3 47.47 22.96 -53.80
C ASP A 3 46.58 23.15 -52.53
N ARG A 4 47.22 23.61 -51.44
CA ARG A 4 46.75 24.42 -50.28
C ARG A 4 45.41 24.14 -49.56
N ASP A 5 45.37 23.93 -48.23
CA ASP A 5 45.75 24.82 -47.11
C ASP A 5 44.79 26.01 -46.89
N THR A 6 44.07 25.99 -45.76
CA THR A 6 43.93 27.11 -44.79
C THR A 6 42.86 26.79 -43.74
N GLY A 7 43.24 26.86 -42.47
CA GLY A 7 42.35 26.72 -41.33
C GLY A 7 41.51 27.97 -41.04
N ARG A 8 40.44 27.79 -40.25
CA ARG A 8 39.99 28.80 -39.28
C ARG A 8 39.13 28.19 -38.19
N ALA A 9 39.54 28.46 -36.95
CA ALA A 9 38.86 28.13 -35.71
C ALA A 9 37.47 28.80 -35.62
N GLY A 10 36.53 28.11 -34.98
CA GLY A 10 35.22 28.64 -34.61
C GLY A 10 34.60 27.83 -33.48
N HIS A 11 34.81 28.27 -32.24
CA HIS A 11 34.05 27.87 -31.05
C HIS A 11 32.54 27.78 -31.33
N ARG A 12 31.93 26.60 -31.18
CA ARG A 12 30.50 26.49 -30.87
C ARG A 12 30.24 25.37 -29.86
N ARG A 13 30.04 25.85 -28.62
CA ARG A 13 29.29 25.30 -27.48
C ARG A 13 28.64 23.92 -27.67
N ALA A 14 28.95 23.03 -26.71
CA ALA A 14 28.18 21.83 -26.41
C ALA A 14 26.67 22.14 -26.28
N PRO A 15 25.78 21.30 -26.81
CA PRO A 15 24.35 21.43 -26.55
C PRO A 15 24.10 21.18 -25.06
N GLY A 16 23.49 22.17 -24.42
CA GLY A 16 23.16 22.14 -23.01
C GLY A 16 22.27 20.94 -22.67
N ALA A 17 22.48 20.42 -21.46
CA ALA A 17 21.62 19.46 -20.80
C ALA A 17 20.16 19.92 -20.87
N GLY A 18 19.43 19.33 -21.81
CA GLY A 18 18.00 19.51 -21.95
C GLY A 18 17.33 18.88 -20.74
N THR A 19 16.71 19.75 -19.94
CA THR A 19 15.66 19.43 -18.98
C THR A 19 14.80 18.27 -19.51
N ILE A 20 14.81 17.14 -18.81
CA ILE A 20 13.96 15.98 -19.12
C ILE A 20 12.52 16.43 -18.88
N ALA A 21 11.89 16.97 -19.92
CA ALA A 21 10.47 17.25 -19.95
C ALA A 21 9.74 15.92 -19.79
N ALA A 22 8.75 15.89 -18.88
CA ALA A 22 7.90 14.74 -18.61
C ALA A 22 7.44 14.11 -19.93
N GLY A 23 7.99 12.93 -20.23
CA GLY A 23 7.69 12.18 -21.44
C GLY A 23 6.19 11.96 -21.52
N THR A 24 5.57 12.54 -22.54
CA THR A 24 4.24 12.08 -22.97
C THR A 24 4.48 10.68 -23.50
N THR A 25 4.11 9.66 -22.73
CA THR A 25 4.23 8.26 -23.15
C THR A 25 3.58 8.11 -24.51
N ALA A 26 4.36 7.70 -25.52
CA ALA A 26 3.81 7.42 -26.84
C ALA A 26 2.70 6.37 -26.69
N PRO A 27 1.48 6.62 -27.20
CA PRO A 27 0.40 5.67 -27.06
C PRO A 27 0.80 4.36 -27.75
N ILE A 28 0.74 3.27 -26.99
CA ILE A 28 0.94 1.92 -27.53
C ILE A 28 -0.16 1.71 -28.58
N GLY A 29 0.23 1.49 -29.84
CA GLY A 29 -0.71 1.31 -30.94
C GLY A 29 -1.57 0.06 -30.74
N VAL A 30 -2.88 0.17 -31.02
CA VAL A 30 -3.80 -0.98 -31.02
C VAL A 30 -3.77 -1.63 -32.41
N PRO A 31 -3.69 -2.96 -32.53
CA PRO A 31 -3.72 -3.63 -33.84
C PRO A 31 -4.98 -3.29 -34.65
N GLY A 32 -4.82 -3.03 -35.96
CA GLY A 32 -5.93 -2.61 -36.83
C GLY A 32 -7.11 -3.57 -36.88
N TRP A 33 -6.88 -4.88 -36.73
CA TRP A 33 -7.97 -5.88 -36.68
C TRP A 33 -8.83 -5.75 -35.41
N VAL A 34 -8.25 -5.33 -34.29
CA VAL A 34 -9.00 -5.06 -33.05
C VAL A 34 -9.92 -3.85 -33.25
N ILE A 35 -9.41 -2.82 -33.94
CA ILE A 35 -10.21 -1.63 -34.29
C ILE A 35 -11.35 -2.03 -35.23
N ALA A 36 -11.08 -2.83 -36.27
CA ALA A 36 -12.10 -3.32 -37.18
C ALA A 36 -13.19 -4.12 -36.44
N ALA A 37 -12.80 -5.05 -35.55
CA ALA A 37 -13.73 -5.80 -34.71
C ALA A 37 -14.55 -4.89 -33.79
N ALA A 38 -13.92 -3.86 -33.19
CA ALA A 38 -14.62 -2.89 -32.36
C ALA A 38 -15.63 -2.04 -33.14
N VAL A 39 -15.31 -1.66 -34.39
CA VAL A 39 -16.25 -0.95 -35.28
C VAL A 39 -17.45 -1.85 -35.61
N VAL A 40 -17.22 -3.11 -35.97
CA VAL A 40 -18.29 -4.08 -36.23
C VAL A 40 -19.17 -4.27 -34.99
N GLY A 41 -18.56 -4.44 -33.81
CA GLY A 41 -19.28 -4.54 -32.55
C GLY A 41 -20.10 -3.29 -32.22
N THR A 42 -19.54 -2.10 -32.49
CA THR A 42 -20.25 -0.82 -32.29
C THR A 42 -21.44 -0.70 -33.24
N ALA A 43 -21.26 -1.04 -34.52
CA ALA A 43 -22.34 -1.04 -35.50
C ALA A 43 -23.45 -2.03 -35.11
N PHE A 44 -23.10 -3.23 -34.64
CA PHE A 44 -24.07 -4.24 -34.17
C PHE A 44 -24.97 -3.72 -33.04
N VAL A 45 -24.43 -2.91 -32.12
CA VAL A 45 -25.21 -2.30 -31.02
C VAL A 45 -26.02 -1.09 -31.49
N LEU A 46 -25.45 -0.23 -32.34
CA LEU A 46 -26.08 1.03 -32.73
C LEU A 46 -27.13 0.90 -33.84
N LEU A 47 -26.97 -0.06 -34.76
CA LEU A 47 -27.87 -0.24 -35.90
C LEU A 47 -29.33 -0.51 -35.49
N PRO A 48 -29.64 -1.40 -34.52
CA PRO A 48 -31.02 -1.58 -34.04
C PRO A 48 -31.63 -0.31 -33.45
N LEU A 49 -30.85 0.47 -32.70
CA LEU A 49 -31.31 1.72 -32.10
C LEU A 49 -31.58 2.79 -33.16
N ALA A 50 -30.70 2.90 -34.16
CA ALA A 50 -30.89 3.79 -35.31
C ALA A 50 -32.09 3.38 -36.16
N SER A 51 -32.29 2.08 -36.38
CA SER A 51 -33.46 1.55 -37.10
C SER A 51 -34.77 1.84 -36.35
N MET A 52 -34.76 1.71 -35.02
CA MET A 52 -35.92 2.05 -34.21
C MET A 52 -36.27 3.54 -34.31
N ALA A 53 -35.26 4.43 -34.20
CA ALA A 53 -35.46 5.87 -34.37
C ALA A 53 -35.97 6.26 -35.77
N TRP A 54 -35.57 5.51 -36.81
CA TRP A 54 -36.06 5.71 -38.18
C TRP A 54 -37.53 5.32 -38.34
N ARG A 55 -38.00 4.28 -37.64
CA ARG A 55 -39.38 3.78 -37.75
C ARG A 55 -40.40 4.59 -36.96
N VAL A 56 -39.96 5.54 -36.12
CA VAL A 56 -40.87 6.35 -35.30
C VAL A 56 -41.70 7.31 -36.18
N ASN A 57 -43.03 7.25 -36.03
CA ASN A 57 -43.92 8.26 -36.56
C ASN A 57 -43.87 9.54 -35.70
N TRP A 58 -43.02 10.49 -36.11
CA TRP A 58 -42.79 11.74 -35.37
C TRP A 58 -44.03 12.62 -35.22
N ALA A 59 -45.02 12.51 -36.12
CA ALA A 59 -46.25 13.29 -36.04
C ALA A 59 -47.14 12.84 -34.87
N GLU A 60 -47.17 11.54 -34.58
CA GLU A 60 -47.97 10.98 -33.50
C GLU A 60 -47.17 10.72 -32.21
N PHE A 61 -45.84 10.79 -32.28
CA PHE A 61 -44.93 10.49 -31.16
C PHE A 61 -45.32 11.20 -29.86
N ILE A 62 -45.57 12.52 -29.90
CA ILE A 62 -45.95 13.28 -28.71
C ILE A 62 -47.26 12.73 -28.15
N ARG A 63 -48.27 12.49 -29.00
CA ARG A 63 -49.58 11.96 -28.58
C ARG A 63 -49.47 10.57 -27.94
N LEU A 64 -48.66 9.69 -28.53
CA LEU A 64 -48.47 8.31 -28.05
C LEU A 64 -47.72 8.24 -26.71
N VAL A 65 -46.68 9.07 -26.54
CA VAL A 65 -45.88 9.11 -25.31
C VAL A 65 -46.59 9.86 -24.18
N THR A 66 -47.44 10.83 -24.51
CA THR A 66 -48.24 11.60 -23.52
C THR A 66 -49.58 10.94 -23.18
N ALA A 67 -49.89 9.76 -23.73
CA ALA A 67 -51.08 9.03 -23.36
C ALA A 67 -51.07 8.68 -21.85
N PRO A 68 -52.21 8.70 -21.14
CA PRO A 68 -52.25 8.46 -19.70
C PRO A 68 -51.59 7.14 -19.28
N ALA A 69 -51.84 6.05 -20.02
CA ALA A 69 -51.22 4.75 -19.77
C ALA A 69 -49.69 4.78 -19.90
N SER A 70 -49.16 5.49 -20.91
CA SER A 70 -47.73 5.67 -21.15
C SER A 70 -47.05 6.45 -20.02
N LEU A 71 -47.67 7.53 -19.56
CA LEU A 71 -47.17 8.35 -18.46
C LEU A 71 -47.20 7.61 -17.13
N ASP A 72 -48.29 6.90 -16.84
CA ASP A 72 -48.42 6.06 -15.65
C ASP A 72 -47.32 4.98 -15.63
N ALA A 73 -47.11 4.29 -16.75
CA ALA A 73 -46.10 3.25 -16.88
C ALA A 73 -44.67 3.79 -16.76
N LEU A 74 -44.37 4.94 -17.40
CA LEU A 74 -43.07 5.59 -17.31
C LEU A 74 -42.77 6.04 -15.88
N TRP A 75 -43.72 6.73 -15.24
CA TRP A 75 -43.54 7.21 -13.86
C TRP A 75 -43.39 6.07 -12.86
N LEU A 76 -44.24 5.03 -12.99
CA LEU A 76 -44.14 3.83 -12.18
C LEU A 76 -42.76 3.18 -12.33
N SER A 77 -42.27 3.02 -13.56
CA SER A 77 -40.96 2.40 -13.83
C SER A 77 -39.81 3.19 -13.21
N LEU A 78 -39.78 4.51 -13.39
CA LEU A 78 -38.75 5.35 -12.80
C LEU A 78 -38.77 5.26 -11.27
N ARG A 79 -39.96 5.37 -10.66
CA ARG A 79 -40.12 5.29 -9.21
C ARG A 79 -39.70 3.93 -8.67
N THR A 80 -40.19 2.83 -9.24
CA THR A 80 -39.88 1.49 -8.73
C THR A 80 -38.41 1.14 -8.95
N SER A 81 -37.81 1.50 -10.09
CA SER A 81 -36.39 1.26 -10.36
C SER A 81 -35.46 2.08 -9.46
N LEU A 82 -35.82 3.33 -9.12
CA LEU A 82 -35.08 4.12 -8.12
C LEU A 82 -35.14 3.48 -6.72
N VAL A 83 -36.33 3.07 -6.29
CA VAL A 83 -36.51 2.40 -4.99
C VAL A 83 -35.76 1.06 -4.96
N ALA A 84 -35.87 0.26 -6.03
CA ALA A 84 -35.16 -1.00 -6.16
C ALA A 84 -33.64 -0.79 -6.14
N THR A 85 -33.13 0.25 -6.80
CA THR A 85 -31.70 0.60 -6.76
C THR A 85 -31.24 1.00 -5.36
N ALA A 86 -32.04 1.78 -4.63
CA ALA A 86 -31.75 2.12 -3.24
C ALA A 86 -31.70 0.87 -2.34
N LEU A 87 -32.63 -0.08 -2.54
CA LEU A 87 -32.60 -1.38 -1.86
C LEU A 87 -31.39 -2.23 -2.27
N CYS A 88 -31.03 -2.25 -3.55
CA CYS A 88 -29.80 -2.89 -4.02
C CYS A 88 -28.60 -2.29 -3.29
N VAL A 89 -28.46 -0.97 -3.19
CA VAL A 89 -27.35 -0.34 -2.43
C VAL A 89 -27.38 -0.73 -0.96
N ALA A 90 -28.54 -0.66 -0.31
CA ALA A 90 -28.69 -0.96 1.11
C ALA A 90 -28.35 -2.43 1.45
N LEU A 91 -28.72 -3.38 0.59
CA LEU A 91 -28.52 -4.81 0.82
C LEU A 91 -27.22 -5.33 0.21
N GLY A 92 -26.90 -4.87 -0.99
CA GLY A 92 -25.78 -5.33 -1.80
C GLY A 92 -24.43 -4.79 -1.33
N VAL A 93 -24.36 -3.56 -0.79
CA VAL A 93 -23.09 -3.04 -0.24
C VAL A 93 -22.61 -3.88 0.95
N PRO A 94 -23.42 -4.12 2.00
CA PRO A 94 -23.02 -5.02 3.10
C PRO A 94 -22.71 -6.42 2.61
N MET A 95 -23.52 -6.98 1.70
CA MET A 95 -23.31 -8.33 1.17
C MET A 95 -21.99 -8.44 0.42
N ALA A 96 -21.65 -7.48 -0.45
CA ALA A 96 -20.38 -7.44 -1.15
C ALA A 96 -19.19 -7.32 -0.20
N ILE A 97 -19.30 -6.50 0.86
CA ILE A 97 -18.25 -6.38 1.89
C ILE A 97 -18.04 -7.72 2.62
N VAL A 98 -19.12 -8.39 3.03
CA VAL A 98 -19.04 -9.70 3.69
C VAL A 98 -18.40 -10.74 2.76
N LEU A 99 -18.86 -10.82 1.51
CA LEU A 99 -18.30 -11.74 0.51
C LEU A 99 -16.84 -11.42 0.15
N ALA A 100 -16.43 -10.15 0.21
CA ALA A 100 -15.06 -9.74 -0.08
C ALA A 100 -14.11 -9.91 1.11
N ARG A 101 -14.59 -9.75 2.35
CA ARG A 101 -13.72 -9.59 3.54
C ARG A 101 -13.80 -10.72 4.57
N ILE A 102 -14.87 -11.51 4.58
CA ILE A 102 -15.04 -12.59 5.55
C ILE A 102 -14.79 -13.94 4.86
N GLU A 103 -13.99 -14.79 5.49
CA GLU A 103 -13.85 -16.20 5.13
C GLU A 103 -14.79 -17.03 6.01
N PHE A 104 -15.62 -17.84 5.36
CA PHE A 104 -16.54 -18.76 6.03
C PHE A 104 -16.81 -19.96 5.11
N ALA A 105 -17.10 -21.13 5.71
CA ALA A 105 -17.19 -22.40 4.97
C ALA A 105 -18.16 -22.37 3.78
N ALA A 106 -19.29 -21.67 3.91
CA ALA A 106 -20.32 -21.58 2.87
C ALA A 106 -20.11 -20.44 1.85
N LYS A 107 -18.95 -19.75 1.84
CA LYS A 107 -18.73 -18.57 0.99
C LYS A 107 -18.92 -18.82 -0.50
N ARG A 108 -18.48 -19.99 -0.99
CA ARG A 108 -18.66 -20.38 -2.40
C ARG A 108 -20.13 -20.57 -2.75
N ILE A 109 -20.91 -21.17 -1.85
CA ILE A 109 -22.35 -21.37 -2.01
C ILE A 109 -23.07 -20.02 -1.96
N ALA A 110 -22.74 -19.16 -0.99
CA ALA A 110 -23.31 -17.83 -0.87
C ALA A 110 -23.08 -17.01 -2.16
N ARG A 111 -21.86 -17.03 -2.73
CA ARG A 111 -21.61 -16.36 -4.02
C ARG A 111 -22.43 -16.96 -5.16
N ALA A 112 -22.50 -18.30 -5.25
CA ALA A 112 -23.32 -18.96 -6.26
C ALA A 112 -24.79 -18.54 -6.15
N LEU A 113 -25.37 -18.52 -4.94
CA LEU A 113 -26.74 -18.10 -4.68
C LEU A 113 -27.01 -16.65 -5.08
N VAL A 114 -26.06 -15.74 -4.85
CA VAL A 114 -26.18 -14.34 -5.32
C VAL A 114 -26.20 -14.25 -6.85
N LEU A 115 -25.53 -15.18 -7.55
CA LEU A 115 -25.48 -15.20 -9.02
C LEU A 115 -26.66 -15.95 -9.66
N VAL A 116 -27.40 -16.76 -8.90
CA VAL A 116 -28.57 -17.52 -9.41
C VAL A 116 -29.54 -16.63 -10.21
N PRO A 117 -29.95 -15.42 -9.76
CA PRO A 117 -30.89 -14.59 -10.49
C PRO A 117 -30.40 -14.14 -11.88
N LEU A 118 -29.08 -14.16 -12.14
CA LEU A 118 -28.51 -13.82 -13.46
C LEU A 118 -28.69 -14.94 -14.48
N VAL A 119 -28.79 -16.19 -14.03
CA VAL A 119 -28.85 -17.38 -14.89
C VAL A 119 -30.29 -17.89 -15.02
N LEU A 120 -31.15 -17.60 -14.05
CA LEU A 120 -32.56 -17.99 -14.10
C LEU A 120 -33.31 -17.22 -15.19
N PRO A 121 -34.13 -17.90 -16.01
CA PRO A 121 -35.13 -17.22 -16.82
C PRO A 121 -36.01 -16.32 -15.93
N PRO A 122 -36.32 -15.08 -16.34
CA PRO A 122 -37.06 -14.13 -15.51
C PRO A 122 -38.40 -14.67 -14.99
N VAL A 123 -39.10 -15.47 -15.81
CA VAL A 123 -40.36 -16.12 -15.43
C VAL A 123 -40.16 -17.07 -14.25
N VAL A 124 -39.10 -17.88 -14.27
CA VAL A 124 -38.78 -18.81 -13.16
C VAL A 124 -38.48 -18.02 -11.88
N GLY A 125 -37.73 -16.91 -12.00
CA GLY A 125 -37.51 -15.99 -10.87
C GLY A 125 -38.81 -15.41 -10.33
N GLY A 126 -39.73 -15.00 -11.21
CA GLY A 126 -41.05 -14.52 -10.83
C GLY A 126 -41.91 -15.56 -10.11
N ILE A 127 -41.93 -16.82 -10.59
CA ILE A 127 -42.61 -17.93 -9.90
C ILE A 127 -42.00 -18.17 -8.52
N ALA A 128 -40.67 -18.17 -8.40
CA ALA A 128 -40.01 -18.35 -7.12
C ALA A 128 -40.38 -17.24 -6.12
N LEU A 129 -40.42 -15.97 -6.58
CA LEU A 129 -40.85 -14.84 -5.77
C LEU A 129 -42.34 -14.94 -5.39
N LEU A 130 -43.21 -15.38 -6.29
CA LEU A 130 -44.62 -15.60 -6.00
C LEU A 130 -44.81 -16.71 -4.97
N SER A 131 -44.06 -17.80 -5.06
CA SER A 131 -44.07 -18.88 -4.06
C SER A 131 -43.53 -18.44 -2.69
N ALA A 132 -42.61 -17.47 -2.66
CA ALA A 132 -42.07 -16.94 -1.41
C ALA A 132 -42.97 -15.86 -0.79
N PHE A 133 -43.39 -14.87 -1.57
CA PHE A 133 -44.02 -13.62 -1.10
C PHE A 133 -45.47 -13.44 -1.57
N GLY A 134 -46.02 -14.34 -2.38
CA GLY A 134 -47.45 -14.32 -2.76
C GLY A 134 -48.36 -14.60 -1.56
N ARG A 135 -49.67 -14.34 -1.69
CA ARG A 135 -50.64 -14.46 -0.58
C ARG A 135 -50.61 -15.83 0.13
N GLN A 136 -50.48 -16.92 -0.63
CA GLN A 136 -50.33 -18.28 -0.07
C GLN A 136 -48.86 -18.75 0.01
N GLY A 137 -47.91 -17.85 -0.19
CA GLY A 137 -46.49 -18.14 -0.16
C GLY A 137 -45.95 -18.32 1.26
N LEU A 138 -44.71 -18.82 1.34
CA LEU A 138 -44.02 -19.14 2.60
C LEU A 138 -43.99 -17.98 3.60
N LEU A 139 -43.76 -16.75 3.11
CA LEU A 139 -43.67 -15.54 3.92
C LEU A 139 -44.89 -14.63 3.76
N GLY A 140 -45.62 -14.73 2.65
CA GLY A 140 -46.73 -13.83 2.33
C GLY A 140 -47.91 -13.96 3.29
N ARG A 141 -48.23 -15.17 3.77
CA ARG A 141 -49.29 -15.38 4.78
C ARG A 141 -49.04 -14.58 6.06
N ASN A 142 -47.79 -14.55 6.52
CA ASN A 142 -47.42 -13.81 7.73
C ASN A 142 -47.42 -12.30 7.50
N LEU A 143 -47.05 -11.84 6.31
CA LEU A 143 -47.10 -10.43 5.93
C LEU A 143 -48.54 -9.92 5.78
N GLU A 144 -49.45 -10.76 5.29
CA GLU A 144 -50.87 -10.44 5.16
C GLU A 144 -51.55 -10.33 6.54
N LEU A 145 -51.14 -11.16 7.52
CA LEU A 145 -51.54 -11.01 8.92
C LEU A 145 -51.05 -9.69 9.55
N LEU A 146 -49.96 -9.12 9.04
CA LEU A 146 -49.45 -7.80 9.41
C LEU A 146 -50.08 -6.66 8.58
N GLY A 147 -51.06 -6.97 7.72
CA GLY A 147 -51.77 -6.00 6.88
C GLY A 147 -51.01 -5.57 5.61
N VAL A 148 -49.93 -6.27 5.24
CA VAL A 148 -49.10 -5.93 4.07
C VAL A 148 -49.36 -6.92 2.93
N SER A 149 -50.17 -6.52 1.94
CA SER A 149 -50.41 -7.31 0.72
C SER A 149 -49.32 -7.06 -0.32
N VAL A 150 -48.47 -8.05 -0.59
CA VAL A 150 -47.34 -7.90 -1.52
C VAL A 150 -47.72 -8.22 -2.96
N ALA A 151 -48.42 -9.33 -3.23
CA ALA A 151 -48.81 -9.72 -4.59
C ALA A 151 -49.71 -8.68 -5.27
N PHE A 152 -49.56 -8.50 -6.58
CA PHE A 152 -50.33 -7.52 -7.38
C PHE A 152 -50.19 -6.06 -6.91
N SER A 153 -49.07 -5.71 -6.29
CA SER A 153 -48.79 -4.36 -5.79
C SER A 153 -47.49 -3.78 -6.36
N THR A 154 -47.31 -2.47 -6.24
CA THR A 154 -46.05 -1.79 -6.56
C THR A 154 -44.87 -2.34 -5.73
N THR A 155 -45.13 -2.84 -4.51
CA THR A 155 -44.12 -3.50 -3.67
C THR A 155 -43.62 -4.79 -4.31
N ALA A 156 -44.48 -5.59 -4.93
CA ALA A 156 -44.07 -6.78 -5.68
C ALA A 156 -43.16 -6.42 -6.86
N VAL A 157 -43.46 -5.32 -7.58
CA VAL A 157 -42.59 -4.81 -8.65
C VAL A 157 -41.20 -4.49 -8.12
N VAL A 158 -41.11 -3.74 -7.02
CA VAL A 158 -39.84 -3.36 -6.40
C VAL A 158 -39.04 -4.58 -5.93
N ILE A 159 -39.70 -5.58 -5.32
CA ILE A 159 -39.04 -6.82 -4.88
C ILE A 159 -38.49 -7.60 -6.08
N ALA A 160 -39.29 -7.78 -7.15
CA ALA A 160 -38.84 -8.46 -8.36
C ALA A 160 -37.65 -7.74 -9.02
N GLN A 161 -37.75 -6.42 -9.17
CA GLN A 161 -36.66 -5.61 -9.71
C GLN A 161 -35.40 -5.71 -8.85
N THR A 162 -35.52 -5.65 -7.51
CA THR A 162 -34.39 -5.77 -6.59
C THR A 162 -33.74 -7.16 -6.70
N PHE A 163 -34.53 -8.24 -6.72
CA PHE A 163 -34.04 -9.61 -6.83
C PHE A 163 -33.15 -9.81 -8.08
N VAL A 164 -33.58 -9.25 -9.20
CA VAL A 164 -32.87 -9.38 -10.48
C VAL A 164 -31.70 -8.40 -10.61
N ALA A 165 -31.79 -7.21 -10.02
CA ALA A 165 -30.77 -6.16 -10.14
C ALA A 165 -29.63 -6.27 -9.10
N LEU A 166 -29.91 -6.80 -7.90
CA LEU A 166 -28.96 -6.92 -6.79
C LEU A 166 -27.60 -7.53 -7.17
N PRO A 167 -27.52 -8.61 -7.98
CA PRO A 167 -26.24 -9.25 -8.31
C PRO A 167 -25.26 -8.33 -9.04
N PHE A 168 -25.75 -7.36 -9.82
CA PHE A 168 -24.91 -6.43 -10.59
C PHE A 168 -24.12 -5.50 -9.68
N LEU A 169 -24.76 -4.92 -8.66
CA LEU A 169 -24.06 -4.12 -7.64
C LEU A 169 -23.05 -4.97 -6.88
N VAL A 170 -23.45 -6.17 -6.47
CA VAL A 170 -22.61 -7.03 -5.62
C VAL A 170 -21.35 -7.46 -6.37
N LEU A 171 -21.48 -7.88 -7.63
CA LEU A 171 -20.35 -8.29 -8.45
C LEU A 171 -19.39 -7.13 -8.72
N SER A 172 -19.93 -5.95 -9.06
CA SER A 172 -19.13 -4.74 -9.31
C SER A 172 -18.33 -4.33 -8.08
N LEU A 173 -18.97 -4.32 -6.90
CA LEU A 173 -18.34 -3.90 -5.65
C LEU A 173 -17.41 -4.96 -5.05
N GLU A 174 -17.79 -6.25 -5.08
CA GLU A 174 -16.93 -7.35 -4.62
C GLU A 174 -15.62 -7.38 -5.41
N GLY A 175 -15.71 -7.22 -6.75
CA GLY A 175 -14.54 -7.11 -7.61
C GLY A 175 -13.63 -5.94 -7.22
N ALA A 176 -14.19 -4.74 -7.03
CA ALA A 176 -13.43 -3.56 -6.64
C ALA A 176 -12.77 -3.71 -5.25
N LEU A 177 -13.48 -4.27 -4.26
CA LEU A 177 -12.95 -4.49 -2.91
C LEU A 177 -11.77 -5.47 -2.90
N ARG A 178 -11.80 -6.49 -3.76
CA ARG A 178 -10.69 -7.45 -3.90
C ARG A 178 -9.48 -6.79 -4.53
N THR A 179 -9.66 -6.05 -5.62
CA THR A 179 -8.58 -5.35 -6.32
C THR A 179 -7.93 -4.29 -5.42
N ALA A 180 -8.71 -3.56 -4.64
CA ALA A 180 -8.19 -2.56 -3.70
C ALA A 180 -7.37 -3.16 -2.54
N GLY A 181 -7.57 -4.45 -2.23
CA GLY A 181 -6.93 -5.12 -1.09
C GLY A 181 -7.34 -4.54 0.27
N THR A 182 -6.54 -4.81 1.30
CA THR A 182 -6.80 -4.44 2.72
C THR A 182 -5.73 -3.54 3.33
N ARG A 183 -4.72 -3.11 2.55
CA ARG A 183 -3.54 -2.39 3.07
C ARG A 183 -3.90 -1.06 3.76
N TYR A 184 -4.80 -0.26 3.18
CA TYR A 184 -5.28 0.97 3.82
C TYR A 184 -6.10 0.69 5.10
N GLU A 185 -6.89 -0.38 5.10
CA GLU A 185 -7.69 -0.78 6.27
C GLU A 185 -6.79 -1.21 7.44
N ALA A 186 -5.72 -1.95 7.13
CA ALA A 186 -4.68 -2.35 8.07
C ALA A 186 -4.00 -1.14 8.72
N VAL A 187 -3.51 -0.17 7.94
CA VAL A 187 -2.88 1.05 8.46
C VAL A 187 -3.87 1.88 9.29
N ALA A 188 -5.12 2.01 8.86
CA ALA A 188 -6.14 2.69 9.64
C ALA A 188 -6.39 2.03 11.00
N ALA A 189 -6.40 0.69 11.02
CA ALA A 189 -6.57 -0.06 12.25
C ALA A 189 -5.38 0.11 13.20
N THR A 190 -4.13 0.10 12.74
CA THR A 190 -2.96 0.36 13.62
C THR A 190 -2.95 1.80 14.16
N LEU A 191 -3.53 2.76 13.44
CA LEU A 191 -3.76 4.11 13.96
C LEU A 191 -4.88 4.22 15.02
N GLY A 192 -5.52 3.09 15.37
CA GLY A 192 -6.55 3.01 16.42
C GLY A 192 -7.99 3.13 15.91
N ALA A 193 -8.23 3.08 14.59
CA ALA A 193 -9.59 3.14 14.07
C ALA A 193 -10.30 1.78 14.21
N GLY A 194 -11.44 1.79 14.91
CA GLY A 194 -12.33 0.63 14.98
C GLY A 194 -13.00 0.31 13.62
N PRO A 195 -13.60 -0.87 13.46
CA PRO A 195 -14.08 -1.38 12.16
C PRO A 195 -15.08 -0.44 11.47
N THR A 196 -16.02 0.14 12.22
CA THR A 196 -17.00 1.10 11.68
C THR A 196 -16.34 2.39 11.16
N THR A 197 -15.28 2.84 11.83
CA THR A 197 -14.53 4.03 11.42
C THR A 197 -13.72 3.75 10.16
N VAL A 198 -13.06 2.59 10.10
CA VAL A 198 -12.34 2.13 8.90
C VAL A 198 -13.30 2.03 7.71
N LEU A 199 -14.44 1.34 7.89
CA LEU A 199 -15.44 1.20 6.84
C LEU A 199 -15.92 2.56 6.32
N ARG A 200 -16.33 3.46 7.22
CA ARG A 200 -16.94 4.74 6.85
C ARG A 200 -15.95 5.74 6.27
N ARG A 201 -14.72 5.82 6.82
CA ARG A 201 -13.75 6.86 6.45
C ARG A 201 -12.70 6.42 5.44
N VAL A 202 -12.47 5.12 5.30
CA VAL A 202 -11.42 4.57 4.43
C VAL A 202 -12.05 3.70 3.34
N THR A 203 -12.74 2.61 3.70
CA THR A 203 -13.21 1.63 2.71
C THR A 203 -14.28 2.20 1.78
N VAL A 204 -15.38 2.76 2.31
CA VAL A 204 -16.51 3.25 1.49
C VAL A 204 -16.08 4.36 0.52
N PRO A 205 -15.35 5.41 0.93
CA PRO A 205 -14.87 6.42 -0.02
C PRO A 205 -13.94 5.85 -1.09
N LEU A 206 -13.11 4.85 -0.76
CA LEU A 206 -12.20 4.20 -1.70
C LEU A 206 -12.94 3.43 -2.79
N VAL A 207 -14.05 2.76 -2.43
CA VAL A 207 -14.87 1.97 -3.38
C VAL A 207 -16.11 2.70 -3.87
N LEU A 208 -16.30 3.97 -3.51
CA LEU A 208 -17.46 4.76 -3.91
C LEU A 208 -17.66 4.79 -5.44
N PRO A 209 -16.62 4.92 -6.29
CA PRO A 209 -16.81 4.82 -7.74
C PRO A 209 -17.43 3.50 -8.17
N ALA A 210 -17.06 2.39 -7.53
CA ALA A 210 -17.64 1.07 -7.81
C ALA A 210 -19.08 0.94 -7.30
N VAL A 211 -19.41 1.54 -6.15
CA VAL A 211 -20.80 1.61 -5.66
C VAL A 211 -21.67 2.38 -6.64
N VAL A 212 -21.19 3.52 -7.15
CA VAL A 212 -21.92 4.32 -8.15
C VAL A 212 -22.11 3.52 -9.43
N SER A 213 -21.04 2.96 -10.01
CA SER A 213 -21.12 2.13 -11.22
C SER A 213 -22.06 0.95 -11.05
N GLY A 214 -21.97 0.23 -9.92
CA GLY A 214 -22.85 -0.90 -9.62
C GLY A 214 -24.32 -0.49 -9.41
N ALA A 215 -24.58 0.69 -8.83
CA ALA A 215 -25.92 1.24 -8.68
C ALA A 215 -26.54 1.61 -10.04
N VAL A 216 -25.75 2.16 -10.96
CA VAL A 216 -26.20 2.45 -12.33
C VAL A 216 -26.55 1.19 -13.10
N LEU A 217 -25.71 0.16 -13.01
CA LEU A 217 -25.99 -1.14 -13.62
C LEU A 217 -27.25 -1.79 -13.03
N SER A 218 -27.42 -1.70 -11.71
CA SER A 218 -28.61 -2.20 -11.02
C SER A 218 -29.87 -1.43 -11.45
N PHE A 219 -29.77 -0.11 -11.56
CA PHE A 219 -30.87 0.73 -12.05
C PHE A 219 -31.26 0.38 -13.47
N ALA A 220 -30.28 0.30 -14.39
CA ALA A 220 -30.51 -0.05 -15.78
C ALA A 220 -31.16 -1.43 -15.91
N ARG A 221 -30.70 -2.40 -15.10
CA ARG A 221 -31.30 -3.73 -15.05
C ARG A 221 -32.73 -3.71 -14.51
N ALA A 222 -33.00 -2.94 -13.46
CA ALA A 222 -34.33 -2.81 -12.87
C ALA A 222 -35.32 -2.13 -13.83
N LEU A 223 -34.86 -1.11 -14.57
CA LEU A 223 -35.69 -0.36 -15.52
C LEU A 223 -36.15 -1.23 -16.70
N GLY A 224 -35.30 -2.15 -17.16
CA GLY A 224 -35.63 -3.10 -18.23
C GLY A 224 -36.30 -4.39 -17.77
N GLU A 225 -36.58 -4.58 -16.47
CA GLU A 225 -37.15 -5.82 -15.96
C GLU A 225 -38.65 -5.92 -16.20
N PHE A 226 -39.07 -6.96 -16.93
CA PHE A 226 -40.47 -7.21 -17.25
C PHE A 226 -40.95 -8.62 -16.88
N GLY A 227 -40.12 -9.66 -17.02
CA GLY A 227 -40.57 -11.06 -16.94
C GLY A 227 -40.88 -11.53 -15.52
N ALA A 228 -39.98 -11.27 -14.56
CA ALA A 228 -40.22 -11.56 -13.15
C ALA A 228 -41.35 -10.68 -12.60
N THR A 229 -41.39 -9.42 -13.01
CA THR A 229 -42.42 -8.45 -12.63
C THR A 229 -43.81 -8.88 -13.10
N LEU A 230 -43.98 -9.26 -14.37
CA LEU A 230 -45.28 -9.72 -14.90
C LEU A 230 -45.79 -10.95 -14.15
N THR A 231 -44.90 -11.92 -13.91
CA THR A 231 -45.26 -13.18 -13.28
C THR A 231 -45.63 -13.02 -11.80
N PHE A 232 -44.94 -12.13 -11.07
CA PHE A 232 -45.15 -11.95 -9.63
C PHE A 232 -46.14 -10.83 -9.28
N ALA A 233 -46.09 -9.71 -9.99
CA ALA A 233 -46.88 -8.50 -9.73
C ALA A 233 -48.07 -8.33 -10.69
N GLY A 234 -48.20 -9.13 -11.75
CA GLY A 234 -49.26 -8.97 -12.75
C GLY A 234 -49.13 -7.67 -13.58
N SER A 235 -50.23 -7.26 -14.22
CA SER A 235 -50.25 -6.20 -15.25
C SER A 235 -51.31 -5.11 -15.03
N LEU A 236 -51.46 -4.63 -13.79
CA LEU A 236 -52.45 -3.61 -13.41
C LEU A 236 -51.96 -2.20 -13.77
N GLN A 237 -52.72 -1.48 -14.59
CA GLN A 237 -52.41 -0.10 -14.96
C GLN A 237 -52.33 0.81 -13.73
N GLY A 238 -51.36 1.72 -13.72
CA GLY A 238 -51.09 2.65 -12.62
C GLY A 238 -50.49 2.03 -11.35
N THR A 239 -50.47 0.69 -11.23
CA THR A 239 -50.02 0.00 -10.00
C THR A 239 -48.83 -0.93 -10.22
N THR A 240 -48.92 -1.81 -11.22
CA THR A 240 -47.87 -2.82 -11.50
C THR A 240 -47.40 -2.86 -12.95
N ARG A 241 -48.10 -2.20 -13.87
CA ARG A 241 -47.74 -2.14 -15.28
C ARG A 241 -46.61 -1.15 -15.55
N THR A 242 -45.38 -1.66 -15.58
CA THR A 242 -44.18 -0.90 -15.94
C THR A 242 -44.08 -0.67 -17.45
N LEU A 243 -43.22 0.27 -17.85
CA LEU A 243 -43.01 0.69 -19.22
C LEU A 243 -42.55 -0.47 -20.13
N PRO A 244 -41.63 -1.36 -19.73
CA PRO A 244 -41.33 -2.56 -20.53
C PRO A 244 -42.54 -3.46 -20.76
N LEU A 245 -43.42 -3.60 -19.77
CA LEU A 245 -44.63 -4.40 -19.89
C LEU A 245 -45.69 -3.71 -20.76
N GLU A 246 -45.83 -2.39 -20.65
CA GLU A 246 -46.68 -1.61 -21.55
C GLU A 246 -46.19 -1.70 -23.00
N ILE A 247 -44.88 -1.59 -23.25
CA ILE A 247 -44.29 -1.81 -24.59
C ILE A 247 -44.64 -3.20 -25.13
N TYR A 248 -44.52 -4.25 -24.30
CA TYR A 248 -44.87 -5.61 -24.69
C TYR A 248 -46.34 -5.74 -25.08
N LEU A 249 -47.25 -5.20 -24.27
CA LEU A 249 -48.69 -5.24 -24.54
C LEU A 249 -49.05 -4.40 -25.79
N GLN A 250 -48.46 -3.21 -25.93
CA GLN A 250 -48.68 -2.36 -27.09
C GLN A 250 -48.16 -2.98 -28.38
N ARG A 251 -47.12 -3.82 -28.34
CA ARG A 251 -46.67 -4.55 -29.53
C ARG A 251 -47.79 -5.40 -30.15
N GLU A 252 -48.70 -5.93 -29.33
CA GLU A 252 -49.84 -6.74 -29.79
C GLU A 252 -51.01 -5.88 -30.27
N THR A 253 -51.19 -4.67 -29.73
CA THR A 253 -52.37 -3.81 -29.99
C THR A 253 -52.10 -2.61 -30.89
N ASP A 254 -50.97 -1.92 -30.71
CA ASP A 254 -50.53 -0.72 -31.44
C ASP A 254 -48.98 -0.73 -31.58
N PRO A 255 -48.47 -1.28 -32.70
CA PRO A 255 -47.04 -1.36 -32.96
C PRO A 255 -46.32 -0.01 -32.98
N ASP A 256 -47.00 1.07 -33.41
CA ASP A 256 -46.42 2.40 -33.49
C ASP A 256 -46.23 3.00 -32.08
N ALA A 257 -47.19 2.79 -31.18
CA ALA A 257 -47.05 3.11 -29.77
C ALA A 257 -45.89 2.35 -29.12
N ALA A 258 -45.74 1.05 -29.42
CA ALA A 258 -44.67 0.22 -28.86
C ALA A 258 -43.27 0.73 -29.28
N VAL A 259 -43.09 1.12 -30.54
CA VAL A 259 -41.83 1.70 -31.03
C VAL A 259 -41.55 3.05 -30.38
N ALA A 260 -42.56 3.93 -30.26
CA ALA A 260 -42.43 5.22 -29.60
C ALA A 260 -42.00 5.09 -28.13
N LEU A 261 -42.67 4.22 -27.36
CA LEU A 261 -42.35 3.96 -25.94
C LEU A 261 -40.99 3.30 -25.77
N SER A 262 -40.60 2.41 -26.69
CA SER A 262 -39.26 1.81 -26.71
C SER A 262 -38.17 2.89 -26.89
N LEU A 263 -38.40 3.88 -27.76
CA LEU A 263 -37.46 5.01 -27.94
C LEU A 263 -37.34 5.83 -26.66
N VAL A 264 -38.45 6.11 -25.98
CA VAL A 264 -38.43 6.83 -24.69
C VAL A 264 -37.60 6.07 -23.66
N LEU A 265 -37.81 4.77 -23.51
CA LEU A 265 -37.06 3.93 -22.58
C LEU A 265 -35.55 3.94 -22.87
N VAL A 266 -35.17 3.82 -24.15
CA VAL A 266 -33.76 3.90 -24.58
C VAL A 266 -33.15 5.27 -24.26
N VAL A 267 -33.85 6.36 -24.58
CA VAL A 267 -33.38 7.73 -24.30
C VAL A 267 -33.20 7.94 -22.79
N VAL A 268 -34.16 7.51 -21.98
CA VAL A 268 -34.06 7.57 -20.52
C VAL A 268 -32.86 6.78 -20.01
N ALA A 269 -32.65 5.56 -20.51
CA ALA A 269 -31.49 4.74 -20.14
C ALA A 269 -30.17 5.42 -20.52
N ILE A 270 -30.06 5.98 -21.73
CA ILE A 270 -28.86 6.71 -22.20
C ILE A 270 -28.61 7.94 -21.33
N ILE A 271 -29.62 8.76 -21.04
CA ILE A 271 -29.49 9.96 -20.20
C ILE A 271 -28.95 9.58 -18.83
N ILE A 272 -29.46 8.51 -18.22
CA ILE A 272 -29.05 8.09 -16.88
C ILE A 272 -27.62 7.55 -16.87
N VAL A 273 -27.24 6.76 -17.87
CA VAL A 273 -25.86 6.30 -18.05
C VAL A 273 -24.91 7.47 -18.32
N ALA A 274 -25.29 8.41 -19.18
CA ALA A 274 -24.48 9.60 -19.49
C ALA A 274 -24.30 10.52 -18.28
N PHE A 275 -25.37 10.76 -17.51
CA PHE A 275 -25.33 11.58 -16.30
C PHE A 275 -24.38 10.98 -15.25
N THR A 276 -24.38 9.66 -15.11
CA THR A 276 -23.57 8.97 -14.09
C THR A 276 -22.10 8.86 -14.47
N HIS A 277 -21.77 8.72 -15.75
CA HIS A 277 -20.38 8.81 -16.22
C HIS A 277 -19.84 10.25 -16.29
N GLY A 278 -20.70 11.24 -16.59
CA GLY A 278 -20.33 12.66 -16.65
C GLY A 278 -19.96 13.29 -15.30
N VAL A 279 -20.46 12.73 -14.19
CA VAL A 279 -20.13 13.18 -12.82
C VAL A 279 -18.80 12.61 -12.32
N GLY A 280 -18.35 11.47 -12.87
CA GLY A 280 -17.07 10.82 -12.49
C GLY A 280 -15.87 11.20 -13.35
N ALA A 281 -16.10 11.67 -14.58
CA ALA A 281 -15.05 12.03 -15.54
C ALA A 281 -14.82 13.55 -15.57
N ARG A 282 -14.29 14.13 -14.50
CA ARG A 282 -13.42 15.30 -14.66
C ARG A 282 -11.99 14.76 -14.76
N PRO A 283 -11.38 14.73 -15.95
CA PRO A 283 -9.93 14.60 -16.02
C PRO A 283 -9.38 15.74 -15.18
N LEU A 284 -8.46 15.42 -14.26
CA LEU A 284 -7.61 16.42 -13.63
C LEU A 284 -6.89 17.13 -14.79
N ARG A 285 -7.47 18.23 -15.26
CA ARG A 285 -6.81 19.15 -16.19
C ARG A 285 -5.57 19.62 -15.46
N GLY A 286 -4.41 19.13 -15.89
CA GLY A 286 -3.12 19.69 -15.53
C GLY A 286 -3.22 21.20 -15.70
N HIS A 287 -3.21 21.90 -14.57
CA HIS A 287 -3.14 23.34 -14.55
C HIS A 287 -1.78 23.67 -15.15
N ARG A 288 -1.80 24.19 -16.38
CA ARG A 288 -0.62 24.79 -17.00
C ARG A 288 -0.15 25.91 -16.07
N ASP A 289 1.04 25.73 -15.50
CA ASP A 289 1.79 26.79 -14.85
C ASP A 289 1.92 27.97 -15.83
N GLN A 290 1.34 29.10 -15.45
CA GLN A 290 1.78 30.40 -15.96
C GLN A 290 2.93 30.88 -15.06
N PRO A 291 4.11 31.18 -15.61
CA PRO A 291 5.18 31.79 -14.84
C PRO A 291 4.79 33.24 -14.53
N ARG A 292 4.29 33.49 -13.31
CA ARG A 292 4.14 34.85 -12.80
C ARG A 292 5.52 35.41 -12.46
N ARG A 293 5.94 36.36 -13.30
CA ARG A 293 7.13 37.20 -13.18
C ARG A 293 7.29 37.76 -11.77
N GLY A 294 8.56 37.84 -11.37
CA GLY A 294 9.00 38.06 -10.00
C GLY A 294 8.62 39.40 -9.37
N ARG A 295 8.63 39.38 -8.04
CA ARG A 295 8.89 40.55 -7.20
C ARG A 295 9.99 40.17 -6.20
N PRO A 296 10.86 41.12 -5.81
CA PRO A 296 12.13 40.82 -5.15
C PRO A 296 11.95 40.34 -3.71
N SER A 297 12.92 39.51 -3.32
CA SER A 297 13.21 39.08 -1.95
C SER A 297 13.28 40.27 -0.98
N MET A 298 12.61 40.14 0.15
CA MET A 298 12.76 41.01 1.31
C MET A 298 13.28 40.15 2.46
N ALA A 299 14.56 39.79 2.36
CA ALA A 299 15.39 39.49 3.52
C ALA A 299 15.67 40.81 4.26
N ASP A 300 15.90 40.72 5.57
CA ASP A 300 16.10 41.80 6.55
C ASP A 300 14.85 42.52 7.06
N ARG A 301 14.15 41.84 7.98
CA ARG A 301 13.58 42.52 9.17
C ARG A 301 13.81 41.69 10.43
N PRO A 302 14.31 42.28 11.52
CA PRO A 302 14.42 41.60 12.81
C PRO A 302 13.03 41.36 13.41
N PRO A 303 12.82 40.29 14.19
CA PRO A 303 11.53 40.03 14.83
C PRO A 303 11.27 41.04 15.96
N SER A 304 10.11 41.69 15.94
CA SER A 304 9.62 42.53 17.03
C SER A 304 8.85 41.67 18.05
N PRO A 305 8.93 41.95 19.36
CA PRO A 305 8.44 41.05 20.41
C PRO A 305 6.92 41.09 20.55
N ALA A 306 6.32 39.92 20.78
CA ALA A 306 4.90 39.77 21.11
C ALA A 306 4.62 40.25 22.56
N PRO A 307 3.41 40.75 22.85
CA PRO A 307 3.08 41.30 24.16
C PRO A 307 2.91 40.20 25.21
N ALA A 308 3.41 40.48 26.40
CA ALA A 308 3.20 39.68 27.60
C ALA A 308 1.84 40.03 28.23
N ALA A 309 1.02 39.00 28.48
CA ALA A 309 0.18 38.90 29.67
C ALA A 309 -0.56 37.55 29.72
N GLY A 310 -0.48 36.88 30.87
CA GLY A 310 -1.63 36.15 31.40
C GLY A 310 -1.57 34.63 31.44
N THR A 311 -1.15 34.12 32.60
CA THR A 311 -1.44 32.79 33.16
C THR A 311 -0.63 31.61 32.61
N LYS A 312 0.41 31.25 33.38
CA LYS A 312 1.11 29.97 33.34
C LYS A 312 0.11 28.81 33.33
N ARG A 313 -0.15 28.28 32.13
CA ARG A 313 -0.50 26.88 31.95
C ARG A 313 0.78 26.26 31.43
N GLU A 314 1.50 25.54 32.27
CA GLU A 314 2.64 24.74 31.84
C GLU A 314 2.23 23.94 30.60
N THR A 315 2.74 24.38 29.46
CA THR A 315 2.74 23.62 28.23
C THR A 315 3.45 22.31 28.52
N ARG A 316 2.68 21.23 28.68
CA ARG A 316 3.14 19.85 28.52
C ARG A 316 3.64 19.66 27.08
N SER A 317 4.74 20.30 26.73
CA SER A 317 5.49 20.04 25.51
C SER A 317 6.43 18.88 25.85
N GLY A 318 6.16 17.69 25.30
CA GLY A 318 7.09 16.56 25.34
C GLY A 318 6.66 15.29 26.11
N ALA A 319 5.54 15.29 26.83
CA ALA A 319 5.09 14.08 27.53
C ALA A 319 4.33 13.15 26.56
N HIS A 320 5.08 12.30 25.85
CA HIS A 320 4.54 11.13 25.17
C HIS A 320 3.92 10.17 26.20
N ARG A 321 3.03 9.27 25.76
CA ARG A 321 2.53 8.20 26.62
C ARG A 321 3.68 7.47 27.34
N PRO A 322 3.48 7.04 28.60
CA PRO A 322 4.52 6.34 29.33
C PRO A 322 4.94 5.09 28.55
N PRO A 323 6.24 4.90 28.32
CA PRO A 323 6.70 3.78 27.52
C PRO A 323 6.39 2.46 28.21
N LYS A 324 6.21 1.42 27.41
CA LYS A 324 5.93 0.06 27.89
C LYS A 324 6.89 -0.92 27.29
N ARG A 325 7.28 -1.93 28.08
CA ARG A 325 8.07 -3.05 27.59
C ARG A 325 7.24 -3.87 26.61
N PHE A 326 7.84 -4.30 25.51
CA PHE A 326 7.24 -5.19 24.53
C PHE A 326 7.97 -6.54 24.54
N GLU A 327 7.21 -7.62 24.52
CA GLU A 327 7.72 -8.98 24.38
C GLU A 327 6.97 -9.67 23.26
N LEU A 328 7.70 -10.38 22.41
CA LEU A 328 7.13 -11.24 21.39
C LEU A 328 7.95 -12.51 21.30
N ARG A 329 7.28 -13.64 21.42
CA ARG A 329 7.83 -14.96 21.09
C ARG A 329 6.79 -15.67 20.24
N ALA A 330 7.05 -15.87 18.96
CA ALA A 330 6.04 -16.40 18.06
C ALA A 330 6.63 -17.06 16.82
N SER A 331 5.91 -18.07 16.32
CA SER A 331 6.19 -18.69 15.04
C SER A 331 5.09 -18.42 14.00
N VAL A 332 5.47 -18.35 12.73
CA VAL A 332 4.58 -18.31 11.56
C VAL A 332 5.16 -19.27 10.52
N ARG A 333 4.62 -20.49 10.46
CA ARG A 333 5.14 -21.59 9.65
C ARG A 333 5.06 -21.30 8.16
N GLU A 334 3.97 -20.67 7.70
CA GLU A 334 3.78 -20.30 6.29
C GLU A 334 4.86 -19.35 5.77
N ARG A 335 5.51 -18.60 6.67
CA ARG A 335 6.53 -17.60 6.33
C ARG A 335 7.92 -17.94 6.87
N ASP A 336 8.07 -19.14 7.42
CA ASP A 336 9.30 -19.63 8.06
C ASP A 336 9.91 -18.64 9.07
N VAL A 337 9.07 -18.10 9.96
CA VAL A 337 9.50 -17.17 11.01
C VAL A 337 9.33 -17.83 12.36
N ASP A 338 10.38 -17.82 13.19
CA ASP A 338 10.37 -18.22 14.60
C ASP A 338 11.28 -17.27 15.39
N VAL A 339 10.67 -16.24 16.00
CA VAL A 339 11.39 -15.12 16.58
C VAL A 339 11.03 -14.91 18.04
N GLU A 340 12.06 -14.57 18.82
CA GLU A 340 11.95 -14.04 20.16
C GLU A 340 12.58 -12.65 20.20
N LEU A 341 11.79 -11.65 20.58
CA LEU A 341 12.22 -10.26 20.66
C LEU A 341 11.63 -9.61 21.90
N GLU A 342 12.52 -9.03 22.69
CA GLU A 342 12.18 -8.14 23.80
C GLU A 342 12.53 -6.70 23.41
N VAL A 343 11.76 -5.70 23.84
CA VAL A 343 12.09 -4.28 23.75
C VAL A 343 11.74 -3.64 25.09
N ALA A 344 12.74 -3.11 25.78
CA ALA A 344 12.57 -2.43 27.06
C ALA A 344 11.71 -1.16 26.91
N ALA A 345 11.11 -0.72 28.03
CA ALA A 345 10.30 0.49 28.01
C ALA A 345 11.17 1.71 27.65
N GLY A 346 10.85 2.36 26.53
CA GLY A 346 11.56 3.57 26.08
C GLY A 346 12.81 3.27 25.26
N GLU A 347 13.08 2.00 24.99
CA GLU A 347 14.17 1.54 24.12
C GLU A 347 13.74 1.59 22.65
N THR A 348 14.67 2.00 21.78
CA THR A 348 14.55 1.83 20.33
C THR A 348 15.44 0.68 19.87
N VAL A 349 14.84 -0.35 19.28
CA VAL A 349 15.54 -1.50 18.71
C VAL A 349 15.51 -1.44 17.19
N ALA A 350 16.69 -1.52 16.56
CA ALA A 350 16.82 -1.68 15.12
C ALA A 350 16.77 -3.15 14.71
N LEU A 351 15.87 -3.50 13.81
CA LEU A 351 15.82 -4.81 13.16
C LEU A 351 16.57 -4.75 11.83
N LEU A 352 17.65 -5.52 11.77
CA LEU A 352 18.54 -5.60 10.61
C LEU A 352 18.47 -7.01 10.03
N GLY A 353 18.88 -7.19 8.79
CA GLY A 353 18.92 -8.50 8.14
C GLY A 353 18.64 -8.42 6.64
N PRO A 354 18.90 -9.49 5.88
CA PRO A 354 18.68 -9.51 4.44
C PRO A 354 17.20 -9.36 4.07
N ASN A 355 16.94 -9.02 2.80
CA ASN A 355 15.59 -8.99 2.26
C ASN A 355 14.99 -10.40 2.33
N GLY A 356 13.73 -10.50 2.77
CA GLY A 356 13.07 -11.78 2.99
C GLY A 356 13.32 -12.43 4.35
N ALA A 357 14.20 -11.90 5.21
CA ALA A 357 14.53 -12.51 6.51
C ALA A 357 13.37 -12.56 7.54
N GLY A 358 12.21 -11.97 7.26
CA GLY A 358 11.05 -11.98 8.17
C GLY A 358 10.81 -10.69 8.95
N LYS A 359 11.58 -9.62 8.73
CA LYS A 359 11.45 -8.31 9.42
C LYS A 359 10.02 -7.72 9.35
N SER A 360 9.46 -7.56 8.15
CA SER A 360 8.10 -7.05 7.99
C SER A 360 7.03 -8.02 8.51
N THR A 361 7.31 -9.33 8.55
CA THR A 361 6.43 -10.32 9.18
C THR A 361 6.39 -10.12 10.70
N LEU A 362 7.53 -9.87 11.36
CA LEU A 362 7.60 -9.52 12.77
C LEU A 362 6.80 -8.25 13.07
N LEU A 363 6.98 -7.18 12.29
CA LEU A 363 6.19 -5.94 12.45
C LEU A 363 4.69 -6.18 12.27
N ALA A 364 4.30 -6.97 11.27
CA ALA A 364 2.90 -7.32 11.02
C ALA A 364 2.29 -8.18 12.15
N LEU A 365 3.06 -9.08 12.76
CA LEU A 365 2.66 -9.85 13.93
C LEU A 365 2.43 -8.95 15.15
N ALA A 366 3.36 -8.04 15.43
CA ALA A 366 3.25 -7.07 16.51
C ALA A 366 2.01 -6.17 16.32
N ALA A 367 1.79 -5.67 15.10
CA ALA A 367 0.65 -4.86 14.71
C ALA A 367 -0.70 -5.63 14.66
N GLY A 368 -0.67 -6.96 14.60
CA GLY A 368 -1.87 -7.81 14.54
C GLY A 368 -2.48 -7.97 13.17
N LEU A 369 -1.69 -7.71 12.13
CA LEU A 369 -2.09 -7.87 10.73
C LEU A 369 -1.93 -9.31 10.25
N ILE A 370 -1.12 -10.11 10.96
CA ILE A 370 -0.92 -11.54 10.74
C ILE A 370 -1.15 -12.26 12.08
N ALA A 371 -1.63 -13.49 12.02
CA ALA A 371 -1.83 -14.34 13.19
C ALA A 371 -0.66 -15.32 13.36
N ALA A 372 -0.09 -15.39 14.57
CA ALA A 372 0.99 -16.33 14.92
C ALA A 372 0.46 -17.77 15.10
N ASP A 373 1.21 -18.76 14.62
CA ASP A 373 0.90 -20.19 14.75
C ASP A 373 1.11 -20.75 16.15
N SER A 374 2.07 -20.19 16.88
CA SER A 374 2.32 -20.47 18.29
C SER A 374 2.88 -19.25 19.00
N GLY A 375 2.92 -19.30 20.33
CA GLY A 375 3.57 -18.30 21.16
C GLY A 375 2.65 -17.16 21.61
N GLN A 376 3.25 -16.05 22.04
CA GLN A 376 2.55 -14.92 22.66
C GLN A 376 3.26 -13.59 22.40
N ALA A 377 2.52 -12.49 22.54
CA ALA A 377 3.09 -11.15 22.62
C ALA A 377 2.39 -10.31 23.70
N ARG A 378 3.17 -9.49 24.40
CA ARG A 378 2.74 -8.61 25.50
C ARG A 378 3.27 -7.18 25.29
N LEU A 379 2.48 -6.19 25.75
CA LEU A 379 2.87 -4.78 25.79
C LEU A 379 2.53 -4.22 27.18
N GLY A 380 3.55 -4.12 28.04
CA GLY A 380 3.38 -4.04 29.50
C GLY A 380 2.55 -5.24 29.98
N ASP A 381 1.57 -5.00 30.84
CA ASP A 381 0.67 -6.06 31.34
C ASP A 381 -0.35 -6.54 30.31
N ARG A 382 -0.41 -5.90 29.13
CA ARG A 382 -1.43 -6.19 28.12
C ARG A 382 -0.97 -7.32 27.20
N VAL A 383 -1.62 -8.49 27.30
CA VAL A 383 -1.51 -9.54 26.29
C VAL A 383 -2.11 -9.06 24.96
N LEU A 384 -1.29 -9.04 23.90
CA LEU A 384 -1.70 -8.71 22.54
C LEU A 384 -2.24 -9.94 21.81
N PHE A 385 -1.53 -11.06 21.93
CA PHE A 385 -2.05 -12.37 21.55
C PHE A 385 -1.36 -13.48 22.35
N GLU A 386 -2.01 -14.64 22.39
CA GLU A 386 -1.52 -15.88 22.97
C GLU A 386 -2.16 -17.05 22.22
N VAL A 387 -1.34 -18.07 21.93
CA VAL A 387 -1.79 -19.32 21.32
C VAL A 387 -1.55 -20.44 22.33
N ASP A 388 -2.62 -21.10 22.77
CA ASP A 388 -2.51 -22.21 23.73
C ASP A 388 -1.94 -23.48 23.07
N ALA A 389 -1.58 -24.47 23.88
CA ALA A 389 -1.04 -25.75 23.41
C ALA A 389 -2.03 -26.53 22.51
N GLY A 390 -3.33 -26.23 22.60
CA GLY A 390 -4.38 -26.80 21.74
C GLY A 390 -4.61 -26.00 20.44
N GLY A 391 -3.81 -24.96 20.18
CA GLY A 391 -3.91 -24.11 19.00
C GLY A 391 -5.01 -23.05 19.06
N ARG A 392 -5.72 -22.88 20.20
CA ARG A 392 -6.70 -21.80 20.35
C ARG A 392 -5.99 -20.48 20.51
N ARG A 393 -6.41 -19.51 19.70
CA ARG A 393 -5.80 -18.18 19.64
C ARG A 393 -6.69 -17.17 20.35
N ARG A 394 -6.12 -16.46 21.33
CA ARG A 394 -6.70 -15.25 21.89
C ARG A 394 -5.88 -14.08 21.40
N ALA A 395 -6.48 -13.20 20.58
CA ALA A 395 -5.77 -12.07 20.00
C ALA A 395 -6.61 -10.79 20.04
N ARG A 396 -5.96 -9.68 20.38
CA ARG A 396 -6.51 -8.33 20.22
C ARG A 396 -6.48 -7.92 18.77
N ARG A 397 -7.51 -7.19 18.36
CA ARG A 397 -7.59 -6.60 17.02
C ARG A 397 -6.54 -5.48 16.89
N PRO A 398 -6.03 -5.17 15.69
CA PRO A 398 -4.97 -4.16 15.51
C PRO A 398 -5.23 -2.82 16.21
N HIS A 399 -6.47 -2.31 16.13
CA HIS A 399 -6.86 -1.03 16.74
C HIS A 399 -6.92 -1.03 18.28
N GLU A 400 -6.87 -2.20 18.91
CA GLU A 400 -6.89 -2.37 20.37
C GLU A 400 -5.48 -2.56 20.96
N ARG A 401 -4.45 -2.69 20.10
CA ARG A 401 -3.09 -3.02 20.56
C ARG A 401 -2.34 -1.81 21.12
N GLY A 402 -2.69 -0.60 20.70
CA GLY A 402 -1.92 0.60 21.02
C GLY A 402 -0.61 0.71 20.21
N VAL A 403 -0.50 -0.05 19.12
CA VAL A 403 0.67 -0.14 18.24
C VAL A 403 0.40 0.63 16.96
N ALA A 404 1.28 1.54 16.55
CA ALA A 404 1.19 2.18 15.23
C ALA A 404 2.28 1.65 14.30
N LEU A 405 1.91 1.34 13.06
CA LEU A 405 2.82 0.88 12.02
C LEU A 405 2.95 1.93 10.92
N LEU A 406 4.17 2.37 10.66
CA LEU A 406 4.57 2.95 9.39
C LEU A 406 5.09 1.82 8.51
N ALA A 407 4.34 1.50 7.45
CA ALA A 407 4.78 0.54 6.45
C ALA A 407 5.81 1.18 5.50
N GLN A 408 6.53 0.33 4.76
CA GLN A 408 7.50 0.76 3.75
C GLN A 408 6.86 1.67 2.69
N GLU A 409 5.65 1.33 2.23
CA GLU A 409 4.83 2.23 1.43
C GLU A 409 4.09 3.24 2.31
N ALA A 410 4.09 4.51 1.92
CA ALA A 410 3.46 5.59 2.69
C ALA A 410 1.96 5.36 2.97
N LEU A 411 1.24 4.66 2.08
CA LEU A 411 -0.17 4.27 2.23
C LEU A 411 -1.07 5.39 2.81
N LEU A 412 -0.93 6.61 2.28
CA LEU A 412 -1.80 7.73 2.65
C LEU A 412 -3.21 7.50 2.14
N PHE A 413 -4.22 7.81 2.97
CA PHE A 413 -5.63 7.62 2.62
C PHE A 413 -6.01 8.54 1.45
N PRO A 414 -6.33 8.01 0.25
CA PRO A 414 -6.46 8.80 -0.98
C PRO A 414 -7.55 9.87 -0.93
N ASN A 415 -8.58 9.63 -0.13
CA ASN A 415 -9.73 10.51 0.04
C ASN A 415 -9.54 11.62 1.09
N LEU A 416 -8.40 11.63 1.80
CA LEU A 416 -8.10 12.61 2.85
C LEU A 416 -6.93 13.52 2.43
N THR A 417 -6.90 14.75 2.92
CA THR A 417 -5.74 15.63 2.73
C THR A 417 -4.55 15.17 3.58
N ALA A 418 -3.36 15.75 3.37
CA ALA A 418 -2.19 15.48 4.21
C ALA A 418 -2.48 15.76 5.70
N ARG A 419 -3.12 16.88 6.01
CA ARG A 419 -3.55 17.24 7.38
C ARG A 419 -4.51 16.21 7.95
N ASP A 420 -5.54 15.83 7.19
CA ASP A 420 -6.54 14.88 7.68
C ASP A 420 -5.99 13.43 7.76
N ASN A 421 -4.94 13.11 6.99
CA ASN A 421 -4.15 11.89 7.14
C ASN A 421 -3.40 11.88 8.48
N VAL A 422 -2.65 12.93 8.79
CA VAL A 422 -1.89 13.03 10.06
C VAL A 422 -2.82 13.10 11.27
N ALA A 423 -3.94 13.83 11.14
CA ALA A 423 -4.95 13.94 12.19
C ALA A 423 -5.73 12.63 12.43
N PHE A 424 -5.60 11.62 11.56
CA PHE A 424 -6.41 10.40 11.60
C PHE A 424 -6.21 9.58 12.88
N GLY A 425 -4.97 9.41 13.33
CA GLY A 425 -4.64 8.69 14.57
C GLY A 425 -5.26 9.34 15.81
N PRO A 426 -4.94 10.62 16.11
CA PRO A 426 -5.57 11.37 17.20
C PRO A 426 -7.11 11.33 17.14
N ARG A 427 -7.68 11.51 15.94
CA ARG A 427 -9.13 11.46 15.71
C ARG A 427 -9.77 10.13 16.08
N SER A 428 -9.05 9.03 15.87
CA SER A 428 -9.51 7.66 16.12
C SER A 428 -9.41 7.31 17.60
N ARG A 429 -8.51 7.97 18.34
CA ARG A 429 -8.34 7.83 19.80
C ARG A 429 -9.20 8.79 20.63
N GLY A 430 -10.16 9.49 20.00
CA GLY A 430 -11.16 10.31 20.69
C GLY A 430 -10.86 11.82 20.69
N THR A 431 -9.74 12.28 20.15
CA THR A 431 -9.41 13.72 20.10
C THR A 431 -10.41 14.48 19.21
N THR A 432 -10.76 15.70 19.63
CA THR A 432 -11.65 16.58 18.86
C THR A 432 -11.05 16.91 17.49
N ARG A 433 -11.88 17.30 16.52
CA ARG A 433 -11.39 17.60 15.16
C ARG A 433 -10.40 18.77 15.16
N ARG A 434 -10.68 19.81 15.95
CA ARG A 434 -9.84 21.00 16.07
C ARG A 434 -8.48 20.65 16.65
N GLU A 435 -8.46 19.90 17.75
CA GLU A 435 -7.23 19.54 18.43
C GLU A 435 -6.39 18.55 17.60
N ALA A 436 -7.02 17.57 16.97
CA ALA A 436 -6.32 16.64 16.09
C ALA A 436 -5.67 17.34 14.88
N ARG A 437 -6.32 18.39 14.33
CA ARG A 437 -5.74 19.21 13.27
C ARG A 437 -4.59 20.09 13.77
N ARG A 438 -4.69 20.65 14.98
CA ARG A 438 -3.59 21.38 15.61
C ARG A 438 -2.34 20.49 15.75
N VAL A 439 -2.51 19.27 16.27
CA VAL A 439 -1.44 18.27 16.37
C VAL A 439 -0.91 17.90 14.98
N ALA A 440 -1.79 17.75 13.99
CA ALA A 440 -1.37 17.45 12.63
C ALA A 440 -0.52 18.57 12.01
N ASP A 441 -0.93 19.83 12.16
CA ASP A 441 -0.20 20.98 11.63
C ASP A 441 1.17 21.14 12.31
N GLU A 442 1.27 20.83 13.62
CA GLU A 442 2.55 20.79 14.35
C GLU A 442 3.50 19.73 13.76
N TRP A 443 3.01 18.50 13.56
CA TRP A 443 3.82 17.42 12.98
C TRP A 443 4.17 17.68 11.51
N LEU A 444 3.25 18.24 10.72
CA LEU A 444 3.52 18.66 9.34
C LEU A 444 4.61 19.75 9.30
N GLY A 445 4.59 20.70 10.25
CA GLY A 445 5.66 21.68 10.40
C GLY A 445 7.02 21.04 10.68
N ARG A 446 7.07 20.07 11.62
CA ARG A 446 8.32 19.37 11.98
C ARG A 446 8.92 18.61 10.80
N VAL A 447 8.10 17.91 10.00
CA VAL A 447 8.58 17.19 8.81
C VAL A 447 8.77 18.10 7.59
N GLY A 448 8.59 19.42 7.71
CA GLY A 448 8.74 20.39 6.63
C GLY A 448 7.72 20.24 5.51
N ALA A 449 6.48 19.86 5.83
CA ALA A 449 5.38 19.62 4.90
C ALA A 449 4.12 20.45 5.23
N ALA A 450 4.27 21.57 5.94
CA ALA A 450 3.15 22.42 6.35
C ALA A 450 2.39 23.01 5.14
N GLU A 451 3.10 23.35 4.08
CA GLU A 451 2.58 23.86 2.80
C GLU A 451 1.77 22.81 2.01
N LEU A 452 1.89 21.54 2.37
CA LEU A 452 1.20 20.42 1.72
C LEU A 452 -0.08 20.01 2.46
N ALA A 453 -0.42 20.67 3.58
CA ALA A 453 -1.49 20.28 4.49
C ALA A 453 -2.85 19.99 3.82
N ASP A 454 -3.20 20.78 2.79
CA ASP A 454 -4.49 20.69 2.11
C ASP A 454 -4.46 19.85 0.82
N ARG A 455 -3.28 19.35 0.42
CA ARG A 455 -3.13 18.46 -0.74
C ARG A 455 -3.58 17.04 -0.44
N LYS A 456 -4.10 16.34 -1.45
CA LYS A 456 -4.42 14.91 -1.41
C LYS A 456 -3.22 14.06 -1.88
N PRO A 457 -3.16 12.76 -1.55
CA PRO A 457 -2.04 11.90 -1.92
C PRO A 457 -1.67 11.87 -3.41
N ALA A 458 -2.66 12.00 -4.31
CA ALA A 458 -2.43 12.03 -5.75
C ALA A 458 -1.66 13.28 -6.24
N GLU A 459 -1.50 14.30 -5.39
CA GLU A 459 -0.84 15.58 -5.70
C GLU A 459 0.54 15.70 -5.03
N LEU A 460 1.06 14.61 -4.46
CA LEU A 460 2.29 14.54 -3.69
C LEU A 460 3.35 13.70 -4.41
N SER A 461 4.63 14.08 -4.29
CA SER A 461 5.74 13.19 -4.65
C SER A 461 5.86 12.04 -3.64
N GLY A 462 6.56 10.96 -4.01
CA GLY A 462 6.82 9.82 -3.12
C GLY A 462 7.47 10.26 -1.80
N GLY A 463 8.51 11.09 -1.87
CA GLY A 463 9.17 11.61 -0.68
C GLY A 463 8.32 12.56 0.17
N GLN A 464 7.44 13.37 -0.44
CA GLN A 464 6.46 14.17 0.28
C GLN A 464 5.45 13.29 1.03
N ALA A 465 4.93 12.26 0.35
CA ALA A 465 4.00 11.30 0.96
C ALA A 465 4.64 10.54 2.13
N GLN A 466 5.92 10.17 2.00
CA GLN A 466 6.66 9.48 3.07
C GLN A 466 6.81 10.36 4.32
N ARG A 467 7.17 11.64 4.16
CA ARG A 467 7.25 12.59 5.29
C ARG A 467 5.91 12.74 6.01
N ILE A 468 4.81 12.80 5.25
CA ILE A 468 3.45 12.86 5.81
C ILE A 468 3.07 11.55 6.50
N ALA A 469 3.50 10.39 5.98
CA ALA A 469 3.28 9.10 6.63
C ALA A 469 4.03 9.00 7.97
N VAL A 470 5.27 9.48 8.04
CA VAL A 470 6.04 9.58 9.30
C VAL A 470 5.34 10.48 10.29
N ALA A 471 4.93 11.68 9.87
CA ALA A 471 4.13 12.59 10.70
C ALA A 471 2.85 11.91 11.23
N ARG A 472 2.12 11.17 10.38
CA ARG A 472 0.90 10.44 10.75
C ARG A 472 1.14 9.36 11.80
N ALA A 473 2.22 8.59 11.67
CA ALA A 473 2.57 7.55 12.63
C ALA A 473 2.91 8.16 14.01
N LEU A 474 3.69 9.24 14.03
CA LEU A 474 4.15 9.92 15.24
C LEU A 474 3.03 10.70 15.94
N ALA A 475 2.16 11.37 15.18
CA ALA A 475 1.04 12.15 15.69
C ALA A 475 0.05 11.31 16.51
N GLY A 476 -0.01 10.00 16.27
CA GLY A 476 -0.86 9.10 17.03
C GLY A 476 -0.48 8.96 18.51
N ASP A 477 0.77 9.22 18.89
CA ASP A 477 1.31 8.92 20.24
C ASP A 477 1.02 7.47 20.70
N PRO A 478 1.50 6.45 19.93
CA PRO A 478 1.26 5.04 20.27
C PRO A 478 2.09 4.57 21.47
N GLU A 479 1.68 3.45 22.10
CA GLU A 479 2.44 2.79 23.18
C GLU A 479 3.66 2.00 22.63
N LEU A 480 3.58 1.56 21.36
CA LEU A 480 4.68 0.95 20.61
C LEU A 480 4.65 1.49 19.18
N LEU A 481 5.78 2.04 18.72
CA LEU A 481 5.94 2.54 17.37
C LEU A 481 6.73 1.53 16.52
N LEU A 482 6.19 1.16 15.37
CA LEU A 482 6.83 0.28 14.41
C LEU A 482 7.12 1.08 13.13
N LEU A 483 8.38 1.16 12.73
CA LEU A 483 8.82 1.88 11.54
C LEU A 483 9.47 0.92 10.56
N ASP A 484 8.85 0.69 9.40
CA ASP A 484 9.42 -0.11 8.33
C ASP A 484 10.06 0.81 7.28
N GLU A 485 11.39 0.88 7.28
CA GLU A 485 12.20 1.71 6.37
C GLU A 485 11.72 3.16 6.22
N PRO A 486 11.69 3.96 7.30
CA PRO A 486 11.07 5.29 7.30
C PRO A 486 11.68 6.27 6.29
N MET A 487 12.89 6.00 5.80
CA MET A 487 13.68 6.91 4.96
C MET A 487 13.96 6.38 3.54
N ALA A 488 13.52 5.17 3.18
CA ALA A 488 13.89 4.54 1.92
C ALA A 488 13.36 5.25 0.66
N ALA A 489 12.21 5.93 0.75
CA ALA A 489 11.58 6.62 -0.39
C ALA A 489 11.97 8.11 -0.50
N LEU A 490 13.03 8.55 0.18
CA LEU A 490 13.45 9.95 0.26
C LEU A 490 14.72 10.21 -0.53
N ASP A 491 14.79 11.41 -1.12
CA ASP A 491 16.02 11.91 -1.71
C ASP A 491 17.10 12.09 -0.62
N ALA A 492 18.36 11.82 -0.98
CA ALA A 492 19.50 11.86 -0.08
C ALA A 492 19.67 13.20 0.67
N SER A 493 19.20 14.31 0.08
CA SER A 493 19.25 15.65 0.70
C SER A 493 18.27 15.83 1.87
N VAL A 494 17.18 15.05 1.92
CA VAL A 494 16.12 15.15 2.94
C VAL A 494 16.38 14.21 4.12
N VAL A 495 17.06 13.09 3.87
CA VAL A 495 17.34 12.04 4.86
C VAL A 495 18.01 12.60 6.14
N PRO A 496 19.04 13.47 6.10
CA PRO A 496 19.68 13.97 7.32
C PRO A 496 18.74 14.77 8.22
N ALA A 497 17.87 15.59 7.64
CA ALA A 497 16.90 16.38 8.40
C ALA A 497 15.85 15.48 9.06
N LEU A 498 15.36 14.46 8.35
CA LEU A 498 14.38 13.53 8.90
C LEU A 498 14.99 12.61 9.96
N ARG A 499 16.25 12.16 9.78
CA ARG A 499 16.98 11.36 10.78
C ARG A 499 17.12 12.11 12.10
N ARG A 500 17.43 13.41 12.07
CA ARG A 500 17.45 14.26 13.28
C ARG A 500 16.07 14.34 13.94
N LEU A 501 15.02 14.59 13.15
CA LEU A 501 13.66 14.61 13.67
C LEU A 501 13.27 13.29 14.32
N LEU A 502 13.60 12.15 13.69
CA LEU A 502 13.32 10.83 14.23
C LEU A 502 14.08 10.60 15.53
N ARG A 503 15.37 10.92 15.60
CA ARG A 503 16.14 10.81 16.85
C ARG A 503 15.43 11.53 18.01
N ASP A 504 14.99 12.76 17.79
CA ASP A 504 14.30 13.55 18.82
C ASP A 504 12.89 13.00 19.13
N ALA A 505 12.19 12.49 18.12
CA ALA A 505 10.83 11.97 18.26
C ALA A 505 10.78 10.58 18.91
N LEU A 506 11.81 9.75 18.71
CA LEU A 506 11.93 8.39 19.24
C LEU A 506 12.46 8.36 20.67
N ALA A 507 13.16 9.41 21.10
CA ALA A 507 13.68 9.52 22.46
C ALA A 507 12.58 9.26 23.52
N GLY A 508 12.80 8.25 24.36
CA GLY A 508 11.88 7.85 25.43
C GLY A 508 10.63 7.09 24.96
N ARG A 509 10.54 6.67 23.69
CA ARG A 509 9.45 5.84 23.16
C ARG A 509 9.92 4.42 22.91
N THR A 510 9.09 3.45 23.27
CA THR A 510 9.30 2.06 22.85
C THR A 510 9.11 1.94 21.34
N THR A 511 10.19 1.64 20.61
CA THR A 511 10.20 1.66 19.14
C THR A 511 10.92 0.46 18.57
N ILE A 512 10.39 -0.07 17.46
CA ILE A 512 11.09 -1.01 16.58
C ILE A 512 11.24 -0.34 15.22
N ILE A 513 12.47 -0.21 14.74
CA ILE A 513 12.79 0.37 13.44
C ILE A 513 13.47 -0.68 12.55
N VAL A 514 12.93 -0.94 11.38
CA VAL A 514 13.58 -1.72 10.33
C VAL A 514 14.35 -0.74 9.44
N THR A 515 15.64 -1.01 9.24
CA THR A 515 16.49 -0.25 8.32
C THR A 515 17.53 -1.18 7.70
N HIS A 516 18.08 -0.77 6.57
CA HIS A 516 19.23 -1.39 5.92
C HIS A 516 20.47 -0.48 5.96
N ASP A 517 20.38 0.70 6.56
CA ASP A 517 21.48 1.66 6.70
C ASP A 517 22.06 1.57 8.13
N ALA A 518 23.38 1.30 8.21
CA ALA A 518 24.09 1.25 9.48
C ALA A 518 24.04 2.58 10.23
N LEU A 519 24.06 3.70 9.49
CA LEU A 519 24.00 5.02 10.08
C LEU A 519 22.64 5.26 10.74
N ASP A 520 21.55 4.73 10.20
CA ASP A 520 20.24 4.78 10.85
C ASP A 520 20.25 4.00 12.16
N ALA A 521 20.76 2.77 12.14
CA ALA A 521 20.87 1.96 13.35
C ALA A 521 21.68 2.70 14.43
N VAL A 522 22.89 3.18 14.10
CA VAL A 522 23.78 3.89 15.04
C VAL A 522 23.15 5.17 15.58
N THR A 523 22.39 5.89 14.77
CA THR A 523 21.88 7.22 15.14
C THR A 523 20.52 7.22 15.81
N LEU A 524 19.74 6.14 15.63
CA LEU A 524 18.34 6.06 16.05
C LEU A 524 18.09 4.95 17.08
N ALA A 525 18.90 3.89 17.13
CA ALA A 525 18.63 2.72 17.96
C ALA A 525 19.66 2.50 19.06
N ASP A 526 19.16 2.15 20.25
CA ASP A 526 19.96 1.77 21.42
C ASP A 526 20.55 0.36 21.25
N ARG A 527 19.77 -0.52 20.61
CA ARG A 527 20.10 -1.93 20.41
C ARG A 527 19.76 -2.39 19.01
N VAL A 528 20.47 -3.40 18.53
CA VAL A 528 20.22 -4.09 17.27
C VAL A 528 19.76 -5.51 17.55
N ALA A 529 18.83 -6.01 16.74
CA ALA A 529 18.55 -7.43 16.59
C ALA A 529 18.66 -7.79 15.11
N LEU A 530 19.57 -8.71 14.81
CA LEU A 530 19.80 -9.21 13.47
C LEU A 530 18.93 -10.43 13.21
N ILE A 531 18.17 -10.38 12.12
CA ILE A 531 17.28 -11.46 11.70
C ILE A 531 17.82 -12.10 10.43
N GLU A 532 18.04 -13.40 10.46
CA GLU A 532 18.41 -14.24 9.31
C GLU A 532 17.56 -15.52 9.35
N ASP A 533 17.07 -15.98 8.20
CA ASP A 533 16.22 -17.19 8.07
C ASP A 533 15.08 -17.25 9.10
N GLY A 534 14.42 -16.11 9.31
CA GLY A 534 13.28 -16.00 10.21
C GLY A 534 13.59 -16.12 11.70
N ARG A 535 14.87 -16.03 12.11
CA ARG A 535 15.32 -16.14 13.51
C ARG A 535 16.21 -14.97 13.89
N VAL A 536 16.23 -14.62 15.18
CA VAL A 536 17.20 -13.65 15.71
C VAL A 536 18.53 -14.37 15.89
N VAL A 537 19.53 -14.00 15.09
CA VAL A 537 20.86 -14.66 15.09
C VAL A 537 21.88 -13.91 15.95
N ASP A 538 21.71 -12.60 16.14
CA ASP A 538 22.54 -11.78 17.01
C ASP A 538 21.70 -10.63 17.57
N SER A 539 21.97 -10.23 18.81
CA SER A 539 21.38 -9.04 19.41
C SER A 539 22.27 -8.46 20.50
N GLY A 540 22.44 -7.15 20.48
CA GLY A 540 23.27 -6.44 21.43
C GLY A 540 23.22 -4.94 21.17
N ARG A 541 23.90 -4.16 22.03
CA ARG A 541 23.98 -2.70 21.84
C ARG A 541 24.47 -2.42 20.43
N THR A 542 23.89 -1.40 19.79
CA THR A 542 24.15 -1.11 18.37
C THR A 542 25.64 -1.01 18.06
N ARG A 543 26.40 -0.36 18.95
CA ARG A 543 27.85 -0.23 18.84
C ARG A 543 28.56 -1.58 18.89
N ASP A 544 28.19 -2.44 19.83
CA ASP A 544 28.85 -3.72 20.07
C ASP A 544 28.67 -4.64 18.84
N VAL A 545 27.46 -4.71 18.28
CA VAL A 545 27.13 -5.54 17.09
C VAL A 545 27.83 -5.05 15.82
N LEU A 546 27.96 -3.73 15.65
CA LEU A 546 28.60 -3.15 14.46
C LEU A 546 30.13 -3.10 14.56
N GLU A 547 30.70 -2.95 15.75
CA GLU A 547 32.16 -3.00 15.95
C GLU A 547 32.69 -4.44 15.96
N ARG A 548 31.87 -5.42 16.38
CA ARG A 548 32.24 -6.84 16.47
C ARG A 548 31.20 -7.73 15.78
N PRO A 549 31.09 -7.63 14.45
CA PRO A 549 30.04 -8.35 13.71
C PRO A 549 30.27 -9.85 13.75
N THR A 550 29.28 -10.60 14.26
CA THR A 550 29.34 -12.07 14.34
C THR A 550 28.87 -12.75 13.04
N THR A 551 28.15 -12.02 12.16
CA THR A 551 27.68 -12.54 10.88
C THR A 551 28.20 -11.74 9.69
N PRO A 552 28.28 -12.35 8.48
CA PRO A 552 28.65 -11.65 7.26
C PRO A 552 27.74 -10.47 6.93
N PHE A 553 26.45 -10.55 7.26
CA PHE A 553 25.52 -9.44 7.03
C PHE A 553 25.85 -8.24 7.92
N ALA A 554 26.05 -8.47 9.23
CA ALA A 554 26.43 -7.41 10.17
C ALA A 554 27.76 -6.76 9.76
N ALA A 555 28.72 -7.56 9.29
CA ALA A 555 30.01 -7.06 8.83
C ALA A 555 29.87 -6.16 7.60
N ARG A 556 29.12 -6.59 6.57
CA ARG A 556 28.85 -5.75 5.40
C ARG A 556 28.17 -4.45 5.79
N LEU A 557 27.21 -4.51 6.72
CA LEU A 557 26.52 -3.32 7.22
C LEU A 557 27.47 -2.37 7.93
N ALA A 558 28.38 -2.89 8.76
CA ALA A 558 29.43 -2.11 9.42
C ALA A 558 30.53 -1.61 8.46
N GLY A 559 30.51 -2.01 7.19
CA GLY A 559 31.56 -1.71 6.22
C GLY A 559 32.87 -2.44 6.52
N LEU A 560 32.78 -3.69 6.98
CA LEU A 560 33.88 -4.55 7.34
C LEU A 560 33.83 -5.84 6.49
N ASN A 561 35.00 -6.36 6.14
CA ASN A 561 35.15 -7.76 5.76
C ASN A 561 35.15 -8.60 7.04
N LEU A 562 34.51 -9.78 7.00
CA LEU A 562 34.53 -10.73 8.09
C LEU A 562 35.05 -12.07 7.58
N LEU A 563 36.20 -12.48 8.10
CA LEU A 563 36.85 -13.73 7.78
C LEU A 563 36.80 -14.62 9.02
N VAL A 564 36.14 -15.77 8.91
CA VAL A 564 35.92 -16.67 10.03
C VAL A 564 36.97 -17.77 10.03
N GLY A 565 37.48 -18.12 11.21
CA GLY A 565 38.51 -19.15 11.36
C GLY A 565 38.70 -19.63 12.79
N THR A 566 39.79 -20.38 13.00
CA THR A 566 40.21 -20.95 14.28
C THR A 566 41.52 -20.31 14.73
N LEU A 567 41.60 -19.92 16.00
CA LEU A 567 42.80 -19.34 16.60
C LEU A 567 43.88 -20.43 16.83
N GLU A 568 45.09 -20.21 16.34
CA GLU A 568 46.23 -21.12 16.51
C GLU A 568 47.11 -20.76 17.71
N ALA A 569 47.92 -21.72 18.16
CA ALA A 569 48.96 -21.48 19.14
C ALA A 569 50.00 -20.49 18.56
N GLY A 570 50.02 -19.26 19.08
CA GLY A 570 50.85 -18.17 18.57
C GLY A 570 50.08 -16.95 18.03
N GLY A 571 48.75 -16.93 18.14
CA GLY A 571 47.92 -15.75 17.89
C GLY A 571 47.54 -15.53 16.43
N ALA A 572 47.94 -16.42 15.52
CA ALA A 572 47.45 -16.43 14.14
C ALA A 572 46.06 -17.09 14.04
N VAL A 573 45.27 -16.71 13.06
CA VAL A 573 43.94 -17.27 12.78
C VAL A 573 44.01 -18.02 11.45
N ARG A 574 43.67 -19.31 11.47
CA ARG A 574 43.47 -20.09 10.25
C ARG A 574 42.02 -19.97 9.81
N THR A 575 41.76 -19.33 8.67
CA THR A 575 40.40 -19.18 8.14
C THR A 575 39.81 -20.52 7.73
N ASP A 576 38.48 -20.57 7.61
CA ASP A 576 37.75 -21.74 7.10
C ASP A 576 38.14 -22.08 5.64
N THR A 577 38.73 -21.12 4.91
CA THR A 577 39.30 -21.30 3.56
C THR A 577 40.75 -21.81 3.56
N GLY A 578 41.39 -21.89 4.73
CA GLY A 578 42.76 -22.40 4.90
C GLY A 578 43.85 -21.33 4.93
N ASP A 579 43.51 -20.05 4.78
CA ASP A 579 44.45 -18.92 4.84
C ASP A 579 44.91 -18.67 6.28
N LEU A 580 46.18 -18.32 6.47
CA LEU A 580 46.74 -18.00 7.77
C LEU A 580 46.88 -16.48 7.93
N LEU A 581 46.13 -15.90 8.87
CA LEU A 581 46.05 -14.46 9.10
C LEU A 581 46.60 -14.09 10.47
N ARG A 582 47.18 -12.90 10.58
CA ARG A 582 47.55 -12.25 11.84
C ARG A 582 46.66 -11.03 12.04
N ALA A 583 46.14 -10.86 13.23
CA ALA A 583 45.30 -9.71 13.56
C ALA A 583 45.52 -9.35 15.03
N ALA A 584 45.34 -8.07 15.37
CA ALA A 584 45.36 -7.66 16.77
C ALA A 584 44.12 -8.20 17.51
N PRO A 585 44.23 -8.64 18.77
CA PRO A 585 43.06 -8.99 19.57
C PRO A 585 42.20 -7.73 19.80
N SER A 586 40.88 -7.88 19.68
CA SER A 586 39.95 -6.89 20.21
C SER A 586 40.00 -6.87 21.75
N ALA A 587 39.53 -5.79 22.36
CA ALA A 587 39.40 -5.70 23.80
C ALA A 587 38.50 -6.84 24.35
N GLY A 588 39.10 -7.77 25.09
CA GLY A 588 38.45 -8.99 25.62
C GLY A 588 38.79 -10.29 24.88
N ALA A 589 39.50 -10.23 23.74
CA ALA A 589 39.97 -11.40 23.00
C ALA A 589 41.40 -11.85 23.36
N GLU A 590 42.12 -11.06 24.16
CA GLU A 590 43.52 -11.33 24.58
C GLU A 590 43.70 -12.64 25.37
N GLY A 591 42.60 -13.22 25.88
CA GLY A 591 42.58 -14.49 26.62
C GLY A 591 41.94 -15.67 25.87
N SER A 592 41.63 -15.54 24.57
CA SER A 592 41.03 -16.62 23.79
C SER A 592 41.97 -17.83 23.70
N ALA A 593 41.46 -19.02 24.04
CA ALA A 593 42.24 -20.25 24.01
C ALA A 593 42.54 -20.69 22.56
N PRO A 594 43.73 -21.23 22.26
CA PRO A 594 43.99 -21.88 20.99
C PRO A 594 42.92 -22.94 20.68
N GLY A 595 42.41 -22.96 19.45
CA GLY A 595 41.29 -23.79 19.03
C GLY A 595 39.92 -23.11 19.09
N SER A 596 39.80 -21.91 19.66
CA SER A 596 38.53 -21.16 19.64
C SER A 596 38.17 -20.65 18.24
N ARG A 597 36.89 -20.65 17.89
CA ARG A 597 36.38 -19.95 16.70
C ARG A 597 36.47 -18.43 16.92
N VAL A 598 37.01 -17.73 15.93
CA VAL A 598 37.17 -16.27 15.95
C VAL A 598 36.82 -15.68 14.59
N GLY A 599 36.36 -14.43 14.59
CA GLY A 599 36.17 -13.62 13.41
C GLY A 599 37.29 -12.60 13.30
N VAL A 600 37.87 -12.45 12.11
CA VAL A 600 38.84 -11.40 11.77
C VAL A 600 38.11 -10.34 10.95
N ALA A 601 38.05 -9.12 11.46
CA ALA A 601 37.47 -7.99 10.77
C ALA A 601 38.53 -7.02 10.25
N VAL A 602 38.35 -6.57 9.00
CA VAL A 602 39.21 -5.57 8.35
C VAL A 602 38.37 -4.67 7.45
N ARG A 603 38.67 -3.37 7.39
CA ARG A 603 37.96 -2.44 6.50
C ARG A 603 38.38 -2.68 5.03
N PRO A 604 37.44 -2.71 4.06
CA PRO A 604 37.78 -2.82 2.65
C PRO A 604 38.75 -1.75 2.14
N SER A 605 38.70 -0.53 2.71
CA SER A 605 39.64 0.56 2.39
C SER A 605 41.07 0.34 2.90
N ARG A 606 41.32 -0.72 3.67
CA ARG A 606 42.65 -1.15 4.13
C ARG A 606 43.15 -2.40 3.43
N VAL A 607 42.41 -2.87 2.42
CA VAL A 607 42.77 -4.03 1.61
C VAL A 607 43.29 -3.54 0.25
N ALA A 608 44.52 -3.90 -0.09
CA ALA A 608 45.11 -3.65 -1.40
C ALA A 608 44.87 -4.84 -2.34
N VAL A 609 44.81 -4.59 -3.65
CA VAL A 609 44.53 -5.58 -4.70
C VAL A 609 45.70 -5.67 -5.68
N TRP A 610 46.02 -6.89 -6.10
CA TRP A 610 47.13 -7.21 -7.03
C TRP A 610 46.70 -8.28 -8.04
N SER A 611 47.15 -8.18 -9.29
CA SER A 611 46.82 -9.12 -10.39
C SER A 611 47.81 -10.28 -10.55
N ASP A 612 49.06 -10.17 -10.05
CA ASP A 612 50.11 -11.22 -10.08
C ASP A 612 51.11 -10.98 -8.93
N PRO A 613 51.89 -11.97 -8.42
CA PRO A 613 52.73 -11.77 -7.25
C PRO A 613 53.93 -10.89 -7.60
N PRO A 614 54.26 -9.84 -6.82
CA PRO A 614 55.58 -9.25 -6.92
C PRO A 614 56.60 -10.28 -6.39
N ALA A 615 57.28 -10.98 -7.30
CA ALA A 615 58.34 -11.95 -7.00
C ALA A 615 59.52 -11.35 -6.22
N SER A 616 59.59 -10.03 -6.06
CA SER A 616 60.65 -9.30 -5.36
C SER A 616 60.22 -8.64 -4.03
N ALA A 617 59.00 -8.87 -3.53
CA ALA A 617 58.52 -8.28 -2.27
C ALA A 617 58.30 -9.27 -1.12
N PHE A 618 58.34 -10.58 -1.35
CA PHE A 618 57.89 -11.58 -0.37
C PHE A 618 59.01 -12.45 0.23
N ALA A 619 60.13 -11.82 0.59
CA ALA A 619 60.89 -12.28 1.75
C ALA A 619 60.19 -11.70 2.99
N SER A 620 59.19 -12.42 3.52
CA SER A 620 58.68 -12.24 4.89
C SER A 620 58.81 -10.81 5.45
N THR A 621 58.14 -9.82 4.85
CA THR A 621 57.90 -8.58 5.57
C THR A 621 56.95 -8.94 6.70
N SER A 622 57.53 -9.11 7.88
CA SER A 622 56.86 -9.43 9.13
C SER A 622 55.64 -8.51 9.33
N GLY A 623 54.41 -9.01 9.07
CA GLY A 623 53.17 -8.32 9.44
C GLY A 623 52.11 -8.11 8.35
N GLU A 624 52.28 -8.62 7.12
CA GLU A 624 51.23 -8.55 6.08
C GLU A 624 50.47 -9.87 5.89
N ASN A 625 49.14 -9.76 5.78
CA ASN A 625 48.23 -10.85 5.45
C ASN A 625 47.95 -10.86 3.95
N ALA A 626 47.73 -12.06 3.39
CA ALA A 626 47.39 -12.24 1.99
C ALA A 626 46.30 -13.30 1.80
N ILE A 627 45.31 -12.99 0.98
CA ILE A 627 44.20 -13.87 0.59
C ILE A 627 44.09 -13.83 -0.92
N SER A 628 43.85 -14.97 -1.56
CA SER A 628 43.67 -15.04 -3.02
C SER A 628 42.24 -15.44 -3.35
N GLY A 629 41.66 -14.84 -4.37
CA GLY A 629 40.27 -15.11 -4.75
C GLY A 629 39.93 -14.67 -6.16
N ILE A 630 38.82 -15.18 -6.69
CA ILE A 630 38.26 -14.72 -7.95
C ILE A 630 37.36 -13.53 -7.65
N VAL A 631 37.51 -12.45 -8.42
CA VAL A 631 36.64 -11.30 -8.39
C VAL A 631 35.26 -11.73 -8.87
N ASN A 632 34.25 -11.56 -8.01
CA ASN A 632 32.87 -11.92 -8.29
C ASN A 632 32.07 -10.74 -8.82
N ASP A 633 32.38 -9.52 -8.34
CA ASP A 633 31.61 -8.32 -8.63
C ASP A 633 32.45 -7.05 -8.42
N LEU A 634 32.09 -5.98 -9.12
CA LEU A 634 32.63 -4.64 -8.98
C LEU A 634 31.48 -3.65 -8.76
N GLU A 635 31.39 -3.11 -7.55
CA GLU A 635 30.32 -2.20 -7.13
C GLU A 635 30.83 -0.74 -7.16
N PRO A 636 30.21 0.16 -7.93
CA PRO A 636 30.57 1.58 -7.91
C PRO A 636 30.23 2.21 -6.55
N ARG A 637 31.15 3.02 -6.02
CA ARG A 637 30.96 3.89 -4.84
C ARG A 637 31.19 5.34 -5.23
N ASP A 638 30.84 6.27 -4.33
CA ASP A 638 30.96 7.71 -4.59
C ASP A 638 32.38 8.13 -5.03
N ASP A 639 33.42 7.58 -4.40
CA ASP A 639 34.83 7.94 -4.65
C ASP A 639 35.70 6.76 -5.14
N GLY A 640 35.11 5.65 -5.59
CA GLY A 640 35.89 4.47 -5.99
C GLY A 640 35.06 3.29 -6.45
N ILE A 641 35.70 2.13 -6.55
CA ILE A 641 35.06 0.86 -6.92
C ILE A 641 35.36 -0.15 -5.81
N ARG A 642 34.31 -0.77 -5.27
CA ARG A 642 34.44 -1.88 -4.34
C ARG A 642 34.50 -3.17 -5.13
N ILE A 643 35.62 -3.86 -5.03
CA ILE A 643 35.82 -5.19 -5.62
C ILE A 643 35.42 -6.23 -4.58
N HIS A 644 34.61 -7.22 -4.96
CA HIS A 644 34.22 -8.33 -4.09
C HIS A 644 34.82 -9.65 -4.60
N ALA A 645 35.47 -10.41 -3.73
CA ALA A 645 36.04 -11.73 -4.01
C ALA A 645 35.75 -12.71 -2.84
N GLY A 646 34.65 -13.44 -2.93
CA GLY A 646 34.21 -14.34 -1.86
C GLY A 646 33.91 -13.59 -0.55
N ALA A 647 34.67 -13.87 0.50
CA ALA A 647 34.51 -13.26 1.82
C ALA A 647 35.32 -11.96 2.03
N ILE A 648 36.11 -11.53 1.05
CA ILE A 648 36.90 -10.30 1.10
C ILE A 648 36.44 -9.30 0.04
N ALA A 649 36.43 -8.02 0.42
CA ALA A 649 36.22 -6.90 -0.48
C ALA A 649 37.30 -5.83 -0.28
N ALA A 650 37.59 -5.08 -1.32
CA ALA A 650 38.57 -4.00 -1.31
C ALA A 650 38.01 -2.74 -1.98
N ASP A 651 38.21 -1.58 -1.37
CA ASP A 651 37.86 -0.28 -1.97
C ASP A 651 39.08 0.26 -2.71
N VAL A 652 39.01 0.35 -4.04
CA VAL A 652 40.11 0.81 -4.89
C VAL A 652 39.68 1.98 -5.78
N SER A 653 40.64 2.71 -6.32
CA SER A 653 40.34 3.76 -7.31
C SER A 653 39.98 3.15 -8.67
N PRO A 654 39.24 3.88 -9.53
CA PRO A 654 38.96 3.43 -10.90
C PRO A 654 40.23 3.18 -11.72
N SER A 655 41.32 3.91 -11.44
CA SER A 655 42.61 3.68 -12.09
C SER A 655 43.19 2.32 -11.75
N VAL A 656 43.11 1.87 -10.50
CA VAL A 656 43.61 0.54 -10.09
C VAL A 656 42.82 -0.57 -10.78
N VAL A 657 41.50 -0.42 -10.92
CA VAL A 657 40.67 -1.39 -11.67
C VAL A 657 41.11 -1.47 -13.14
N ALA A 658 41.37 -0.33 -13.78
CA ALA A 658 41.81 -0.27 -15.17
C ALA A 658 43.25 -0.80 -15.35
N ASP A 659 44.17 -0.43 -14.46
CA ASP A 659 45.59 -0.82 -14.53
C ASP A 659 45.78 -2.33 -14.32
N LEU A 660 44.93 -2.93 -13.48
CA LEU A 660 44.96 -4.36 -13.16
C LEU A 660 43.99 -5.21 -14.02
N ASP A 661 43.28 -4.60 -14.96
CA ASP A 661 42.28 -5.25 -15.84
C ASP A 661 41.28 -6.13 -15.06
N LEU A 662 40.75 -5.58 -13.96
CA LEU A 662 39.89 -6.32 -13.03
C LEU A 662 38.45 -6.39 -13.54
N GLU A 663 37.99 -7.60 -13.81
CA GLU A 663 36.62 -7.91 -14.21
C GLU A 663 36.07 -9.10 -13.39
N PRO A 664 34.74 -9.30 -13.34
CA PRO A 664 34.17 -10.51 -12.76
C PRO A 664 34.73 -11.75 -13.47
N GLY A 665 35.31 -12.67 -12.71
CA GLY A 665 36.00 -13.86 -13.20
C GLY A 665 37.52 -13.77 -13.18
N THR A 666 38.09 -12.58 -12.99
CA THR A 666 39.55 -12.38 -12.89
C THR A 666 40.06 -12.84 -11.52
N TRP A 667 41.21 -13.50 -11.49
CA TRP A 667 41.89 -13.84 -10.24
C TRP A 667 42.64 -12.62 -9.69
N ALA A 668 42.56 -12.38 -8.38
CA ALA A 668 43.29 -11.32 -7.72
C ALA A 668 43.77 -11.73 -6.32
N ARG A 669 44.86 -11.10 -5.86
CA ARG A 669 45.36 -11.21 -4.49
C ARG A 669 45.04 -9.97 -3.68
N PHE A 670 44.56 -10.18 -2.47
CA PHE A 670 44.13 -9.16 -1.52
C PHE A 670 45.08 -9.16 -0.32
N THR A 671 45.69 -8.02 -0.02
CA THR A 671 46.66 -7.89 1.08
C THR A 671 46.27 -6.80 2.06
N PHE A 672 46.55 -7.00 3.36
CA PHE A 672 46.32 -6.02 4.41
C PHE A 672 47.27 -6.22 5.59
N ALA A 673 47.58 -5.17 6.32
CA ALA A 673 48.47 -5.24 7.48
C ALA A 673 47.78 -5.87 8.71
N GLU A 674 48.56 -6.54 9.56
CA GLU A 674 48.10 -7.09 10.85
C GLU A 674 47.46 -6.00 11.74
N ALA A 675 48.05 -4.79 11.76
CA ALA A 675 47.54 -3.67 12.55
C ALA A 675 46.18 -3.12 12.07
N ASP A 676 45.79 -3.43 10.84
CA ASP A 676 44.52 -3.00 10.24
C ASP A 676 43.41 -4.05 10.40
N ALA A 677 43.75 -5.23 10.94
CA ALA A 677 42.83 -6.31 11.21
C ALA A 677 42.67 -6.53 12.71
N THR A 678 41.45 -6.82 13.14
CA THR A 678 41.16 -7.14 14.54
C THR A 678 40.41 -8.46 14.62
N TYR A 679 40.80 -9.35 15.53
CA TYR A 679 40.05 -10.57 15.81
C TYR A 679 39.23 -10.49 17.09
N PHE A 680 38.09 -11.18 17.09
CA PHE A 680 37.20 -11.32 18.26
C PHE A 680 36.58 -12.72 18.29
N PRO A 681 36.21 -13.21 19.50
CA PRO A 681 35.50 -14.49 19.63
C PRO A 681 34.13 -14.45 18.94
N LEU A 682 33.72 -15.58 18.37
CA LEU A 682 32.41 -15.79 17.76
C LEU A 682 31.48 -16.63 18.63
#